data_AF-A0A1A8IJY5-F1
#
_entry.id   AF-A0A1A8IJY5-F1
#
_cell.length_a   1.000
_cell.length_b   1.000
_cell.length_c   1.000
_cell.angle_alpha   90.00
_cell.angle_beta   90.00
_cell.angle_gamma   90.00
#
_symmetry.space_group_name_H-M   'P 1'
#
loop_
_entity.id
_entity.type
_entity.pdbx_description
1 polymer ?
#
loop_
_entity_poly.entity_id
_entity_poly.type
_entity_poly.pdbx_seq_one_letter_code
_entity_poly.pdbx_strand_id
1 'polypeptide(L)'
;KQDLITLPFRQRSVRIQRLHDQLRRHRASASVRKAGDVAQTAAKTPMKIVEEEEEETAEVRPDPLHQLILHFSHNALTERSHLEVDPLYIAYADMMAKSCAEDEEEEEEEGKEKTFEEKEMEKQKILYQQARLHARGAAEMVLQMISASKGRLGPMVTCTLKLGISILNGGNVQVQQKMLDYLKEKRDAGFFKSLSGLMQSCSVLDLNAFERQNKAEGLGMVTEEGSSSKVLQNDEFTRDLFRFLQLLCEGHNGDFQNFLRTQTGNTTTVNIIISTVDYLLRLQESISDFYWYYSGKDVIDETGKLNFSKALSVAKQIFNSLTEYIQGPCIGNQQSLAHSRLWDAVVGFLHVFANMQMKLSQDASQIELLKELMDLQKDMVVMLLSLLEGNVVNGTIGKQMVDTLVESSSNVEMILKFFDMFLKLKDLTTSDNFKEYDPECKGIISKKEFQKSMESQKQYSQSEIEFLLSCAEADENDMFNYKEFVERFHEPAKDIGFNVAVLLTNLSEHMPHDSRLATFLDLAESVLSYFEPYLGRIEILGSAKRIERVYFEISESSREQWEKPQVKESKRQFIFDVVNEGGESEKMEMFVNFCEDTIFEMQLASQISEPDVVEQPEEEEEEEAHSILEELSGGEEDALESASAFTTACRSVKKKISDIRQIFAVKNIRKQFKKVKKLSIRELITGFFSFFWMLFIGFFKGIFGLIFGFFHLIWSSMFGGGLVEGAKNMKVTDILGNMPDPTQFGIHGDVGGEDKVEAIESSGSLDKTTTPPGDGTDMDVMLEMLTAPKKEGGKHVEPGLGDVSELSGESSTDQKKKAAAKPVETPESESEKADTETKEKEDKPKEEEAKEPVAEEKPITKSSHPKEASPAFMSSIFAVLDVYTTKMLNYLARNFYNLRFLALFVCFAINFILLFYKVTGETEEEVDEDDRWEGDEEDDGENTLFDMDEFVLQESTGYMLPTLRFLAVFHTVISLLCLVGYYYLKVPLVVFKREKEIARKLEFDGLYITEQPSDDDIKGQWDRLVINTPSFPNNYWDKFVKRKVINKYGDMYGAERIAELLGLDKSALDFDPTVETVEKEASLLSWLSSIDTKYHIWKMG
;
A
#
# COMPACT_ATOMS: atom_id res chain seq x y z
N LYS A 1 -12.43 -50.41 3.02
CA LYS A 1 -12.72 -51.62 2.18
C LYS A 1 -13.85 -52.47 2.75
N GLN A 2 -13.97 -52.65 4.06
CA GLN A 2 -15.08 -53.42 4.68
C GLN A 2 -16.44 -52.70 4.58
N ASP A 3 -16.49 -51.37 4.60
CA ASP A 3 -17.76 -50.62 4.49
C ASP A 3 -18.36 -50.55 3.07
N LEU A 4 -17.62 -50.98 2.05
CA LEU A 4 -18.18 -51.01 0.69
C LEU A 4 -19.13 -52.18 0.48
N ILE A 5 -18.99 -53.28 1.24
CA ILE A 5 -19.64 -54.56 0.92
C ILE A 5 -21.14 -54.57 1.28
N THR A 6 -21.58 -53.68 2.17
CA THR A 6 -22.96 -53.62 2.68
C THR A 6 -23.87 -52.59 2.00
N LEU A 7 -23.36 -51.80 1.04
CA LEU A 7 -24.14 -50.75 0.37
C LEU A 7 -24.75 -51.23 -0.96
N PRO A 8 -26.01 -50.83 -1.29
CA PRO A 8 -26.63 -51.14 -2.57
C PRO A 8 -25.83 -50.58 -3.76
N PHE A 9 -25.84 -51.31 -4.88
CA PHE A 9 -24.94 -51.13 -6.03
C PHE A 9 -24.85 -49.67 -6.53
N ARG A 10 -25.95 -48.93 -6.53
CA ARG A 10 -26.02 -47.51 -6.94
C ARG A 10 -25.22 -46.58 -6.01
N GLN A 11 -25.33 -46.76 -4.68
CA GLN A 11 -24.56 -45.97 -3.72
C GLN A 11 -23.07 -46.34 -3.75
N ARG A 12 -22.76 -47.61 -4.06
CA ARG A 12 -21.39 -48.09 -4.24
C ARG A 12 -20.73 -47.45 -5.46
N SER A 13 -21.44 -47.34 -6.58
CA SER A 13 -20.97 -46.66 -7.79
C SER A 13 -20.72 -45.18 -7.57
N VAL A 14 -21.65 -44.46 -6.94
CA VAL A 14 -21.49 -43.00 -6.67
C VAL A 14 -20.35 -42.74 -5.69
N ARG A 15 -20.17 -43.59 -4.67
CA ARG A 15 -19.08 -43.45 -3.70
C ARG A 15 -17.72 -43.84 -4.29
N ILE A 16 -17.67 -44.80 -5.21
CA ILE A 16 -16.47 -45.11 -6.00
C ILE A 16 -16.14 -43.97 -6.95
N GLN A 17 -17.14 -43.33 -7.59
CA GLN A 17 -16.97 -42.14 -8.42
C GLN A 17 -16.36 -40.99 -7.60
N ARG A 18 -16.96 -40.66 -6.43
CA ARG A 18 -16.41 -39.63 -5.53
C ARG A 18 -15.02 -39.95 -5.01
N LEU A 19 -14.73 -41.21 -4.68
CA LEU A 19 -13.38 -41.64 -4.29
C LEU A 19 -12.40 -41.54 -5.46
N HIS A 20 -12.84 -41.83 -6.69
CA HIS A 20 -12.05 -41.69 -7.90
C HIS A 20 -11.78 -40.22 -8.24
N ASP A 21 -12.74 -39.32 -8.01
CA ASP A 21 -12.59 -37.87 -8.20
C ASP A 21 -11.74 -37.24 -7.09
N GLN A 22 -11.86 -37.71 -5.84
CA GLN A 22 -10.95 -37.35 -4.75
C GLN A 22 -9.52 -37.85 -5.01
N LEU A 23 -9.36 -39.09 -5.48
CA LEU A 23 -8.05 -39.64 -5.87
C LEU A 23 -7.47 -38.94 -7.10
N ARG A 24 -8.28 -38.48 -8.06
CA ARG A 24 -7.85 -37.64 -9.18
C ARG A 24 -7.36 -36.29 -8.70
N ARG A 25 -8.12 -35.59 -7.83
CA ARG A 25 -7.71 -34.30 -7.28
C ARG A 25 -6.41 -34.40 -6.46
N HIS A 26 -6.29 -35.43 -5.63
CA HIS A 26 -5.07 -35.69 -4.86
C HIS A 26 -3.89 -36.17 -5.73
N ARG A 27 -4.15 -36.88 -6.84
CA ARG A 27 -3.11 -37.23 -7.83
C ARG A 27 -2.74 -36.05 -8.72
N ALA A 28 -3.65 -35.12 -9.01
CA ALA A 28 -3.34 -33.92 -9.77
C ALA A 28 -2.35 -33.07 -8.99
N SER A 29 -2.61 -32.78 -7.70
CA SER A 29 -1.66 -32.02 -6.86
C SER A 29 -0.32 -32.76 -6.63
N ALA A 30 -0.35 -34.08 -6.40
CA ALA A 30 0.87 -34.88 -6.23
C ALA A 30 1.64 -35.12 -7.54
N SER A 31 0.96 -35.13 -8.69
CA SER A 31 1.57 -35.26 -10.01
C SER A 31 2.03 -33.92 -10.56
N VAL A 32 1.47 -32.79 -10.11
CA VAL A 32 2.00 -31.43 -10.35
C VAL A 32 3.29 -31.24 -9.56
N ARG A 33 3.34 -31.61 -8.27
CA ARG A 33 4.59 -31.62 -7.51
C ARG A 33 5.63 -32.59 -8.08
N LYS A 34 5.23 -33.81 -8.47
CA LYS A 34 6.15 -34.75 -9.12
C LYS A 34 6.54 -34.37 -10.55
N ALA A 35 5.69 -33.70 -11.33
CA ALA A 35 6.02 -33.23 -12.67
C ALA A 35 6.90 -31.97 -12.59
N GLY A 36 6.65 -31.10 -11.61
CA GLY A 36 7.55 -30.03 -11.20
C GLY A 36 8.89 -30.59 -10.77
N ASP A 37 8.92 -31.63 -9.92
CA ASP A 37 10.15 -32.31 -9.50
C ASP A 37 10.84 -33.04 -10.65
N VAL A 38 10.13 -33.66 -11.60
CA VAL A 38 10.72 -34.38 -12.75
C VAL A 38 11.20 -33.41 -13.84
N ALA A 39 10.48 -32.33 -14.08
CA ALA A 39 10.93 -31.22 -14.92
C ALA A 39 12.12 -30.52 -14.26
N GLN A 40 12.09 -30.25 -12.95
CA GLN A 40 13.21 -29.69 -12.18
C GLN A 40 14.39 -30.66 -12.10
N THR A 41 14.20 -31.98 -11.95
CA THR A 41 15.32 -32.93 -11.86
C THR A 41 15.93 -33.27 -13.22
N ALA A 42 15.16 -33.24 -14.32
CA ALA A 42 15.70 -33.27 -15.67
C ALA A 42 16.32 -31.91 -16.08
N ALA A 43 15.82 -30.78 -15.54
CA ALA A 43 16.29 -29.42 -15.79
C ALA A 43 17.38 -28.91 -14.84
N LYS A 44 17.71 -29.63 -13.76
CA LYS A 44 18.88 -29.39 -12.89
C LYS A 44 20.21 -29.73 -13.57
N THR A 45 20.18 -30.25 -14.79
CA THR A 45 21.36 -30.33 -15.63
C THR A 45 21.58 -28.96 -16.27
N PRO A 46 22.59 -28.18 -15.86
CA PRO A 46 22.99 -26.99 -16.62
C PRO A 46 23.26 -27.39 -18.07
N MET A 47 23.14 -26.45 -19.01
CA MET A 47 23.69 -26.64 -20.36
C MET A 47 25.16 -26.99 -20.18
N LYS A 48 25.49 -28.29 -20.24
CA LYS A 48 26.84 -28.74 -20.01
C LYS A 48 27.59 -28.42 -21.30
N ILE A 49 28.26 -27.26 -21.31
CA ILE A 49 29.35 -27.02 -22.26
C ILE A 49 30.37 -28.09 -21.90
N VAL A 50 30.38 -29.17 -22.67
CA VAL A 50 31.47 -30.13 -22.61
C VAL A 50 32.62 -29.39 -23.28
N GLU A 51 33.48 -28.75 -22.47
CA GLU A 51 34.85 -28.47 -22.90
C GLU A 51 35.53 -29.83 -23.05
N GLU A 52 35.28 -30.49 -24.19
CA GLU A 52 36.20 -31.50 -24.68
C GLU A 52 37.38 -30.73 -25.26
N GLU A 53 38.55 -30.98 -24.69
CA GLU A 53 39.82 -30.52 -25.23
C GLU A 53 39.89 -30.89 -26.73
N GLU A 54 40.31 -29.90 -27.53
CA GLU A 54 40.69 -29.95 -28.95
C GLU A 54 39.70 -29.37 -29.98
N GLU A 55 40.29 -28.57 -30.87
CA GLU A 55 39.71 -27.75 -31.93
C GLU A 55 38.73 -28.49 -32.84
N GLU A 56 37.43 -28.27 -32.67
CA GLU A 56 36.39 -28.20 -33.71
C GLU A 56 35.13 -27.64 -33.02
N THR A 57 34.40 -26.74 -33.66
CA THR A 57 33.27 -25.96 -33.10
C THR A 57 32.49 -26.69 -32.00
N ALA A 58 32.47 -26.14 -30.78
CA ALA A 58 31.74 -26.71 -29.64
C ALA A 58 30.23 -26.84 -29.95
N GLU A 59 29.83 -27.97 -30.51
CA GLU A 59 28.42 -28.29 -30.74
C GLU A 59 27.79 -28.64 -29.39
N VAL A 60 27.03 -27.69 -28.84
CA VAL A 60 26.25 -27.89 -27.62
C VAL A 60 25.21 -28.99 -27.88
N ARG A 61 25.40 -30.17 -27.30
CA ARG A 61 24.43 -31.27 -27.45
C ARG A 61 23.08 -30.89 -26.81
N PRO A 62 21.94 -31.10 -27.51
CA PRO A 62 20.61 -30.89 -26.94
C PRO A 62 20.40 -31.62 -25.62
N ASP A 63 19.93 -30.91 -24.61
CA ASP A 63 19.47 -31.54 -23.36
C ASP A 63 18.18 -32.35 -23.57
N PRO A 64 17.77 -33.22 -22.62
CA PRO A 64 16.60 -34.08 -22.80
C PRO A 64 15.30 -33.33 -23.07
N LEU A 65 15.12 -32.13 -22.50
CA LEU A 65 13.93 -31.30 -22.71
C LEU A 65 13.94 -30.68 -24.11
N HIS A 66 15.10 -30.23 -24.59
CA HIS A 66 15.29 -29.75 -25.95
C HIS A 66 15.06 -30.86 -26.97
N GLN A 67 15.54 -32.08 -26.73
CA GLN A 67 15.28 -33.25 -27.59
C GLN A 67 13.79 -33.57 -27.69
N LEU A 68 13.05 -33.47 -26.57
CA LEU A 68 11.60 -33.66 -26.55
C LEU A 68 10.87 -32.61 -27.41
N ILE A 69 11.23 -31.32 -27.25
CA ILE A 69 10.65 -30.22 -28.04
C ILE A 69 10.97 -30.38 -29.52
N LEU A 70 12.21 -30.73 -29.87
CA LEU A 70 12.61 -31.01 -31.25
C LEU A 70 11.82 -32.18 -31.86
N HIS A 71 11.55 -33.24 -31.10
CA HIS A 71 10.73 -34.35 -31.57
C HIS A 71 9.29 -33.91 -31.89
N PHE A 72 8.66 -33.12 -31.01
CA PHE A 72 7.33 -32.58 -31.28
C PHE A 72 7.30 -31.61 -32.46
N SER A 73 8.32 -30.76 -32.59
CA SER A 73 8.52 -29.87 -33.74
C SER A 73 8.64 -30.65 -35.05
N HIS A 74 9.45 -31.72 -35.08
CA HIS A 74 9.58 -32.58 -36.27
C HIS A 74 8.25 -33.26 -36.64
N ASN A 75 7.47 -33.70 -35.66
CA ASN A 75 6.14 -34.28 -35.90
C ASN A 75 5.18 -33.23 -36.51
N ALA A 76 5.22 -31.99 -36.02
CA ALA A 76 4.42 -30.87 -36.56
C ALA A 76 4.72 -30.59 -38.04
N LEU A 77 5.99 -30.67 -38.43
CA LEU A 77 6.45 -30.45 -39.81
C LEU A 77 6.21 -31.64 -40.75
N THR A 78 5.86 -32.82 -40.21
CA THR A 78 5.54 -33.99 -41.02
C THR A 78 4.18 -33.77 -41.67
N GLU A 79 4.16 -33.42 -42.96
CA GLU A 79 2.93 -33.10 -43.67
C GLU A 79 1.92 -34.27 -43.65
N ARG A 80 0.75 -34.02 -43.06
CA ARG A 80 -0.40 -34.95 -43.07
C ARG A 80 -1.67 -34.23 -43.50
N SER A 81 -2.67 -34.99 -43.94
CA SER A 81 -3.99 -34.45 -44.31
C SER A 81 -4.76 -33.91 -43.11
N HIS A 82 -4.52 -34.48 -41.93
CA HIS A 82 -5.02 -34.04 -40.65
C HIS A 82 -4.02 -34.38 -39.55
N LEU A 83 -4.04 -33.59 -38.49
CA LEU A 83 -3.23 -33.84 -37.30
C LEU A 83 -3.89 -34.95 -36.48
N GLU A 84 -3.15 -36.01 -36.19
CA GLU A 84 -3.61 -37.08 -35.29
C GLU A 84 -3.58 -36.57 -33.85
N VAL A 85 -4.58 -36.94 -33.05
CA VAL A 85 -4.60 -36.58 -31.63
C VAL A 85 -3.50 -37.37 -30.93
N ASP A 86 -2.49 -36.67 -30.43
CA ASP A 86 -1.39 -37.23 -29.64
C ASP A 86 -1.58 -36.92 -28.15
N PRO A 87 -2.01 -37.90 -27.33
CA PRO A 87 -2.18 -37.70 -25.88
C PRO A 87 -0.86 -37.37 -25.16
N LEU A 88 0.28 -37.80 -25.70
CA LEU A 88 1.59 -37.54 -25.10
C LEU A 88 1.96 -36.07 -25.26
N TYR A 89 1.77 -35.52 -26.46
CA TYR A 89 1.95 -34.09 -26.70
C TYR A 89 1.05 -33.26 -25.78
N ILE A 90 -0.24 -33.61 -25.66
CA ILE A 90 -1.20 -32.90 -24.80
C ILE A 90 -0.71 -32.85 -23.35
N ALA A 91 -0.25 -33.98 -22.81
CA ALA A 91 0.24 -34.05 -21.44
C ALA A 91 1.50 -33.20 -21.21
N TYR A 92 2.47 -33.23 -22.14
CA TYR A 92 3.68 -32.42 -22.01
C TYR A 92 3.43 -30.93 -22.23
N ALA A 93 2.54 -30.56 -23.16
CA ALA A 93 2.15 -29.16 -23.37
C ALA A 93 1.49 -28.57 -22.13
N ASP A 94 0.58 -29.31 -21.47
CA ASP A 94 -0.04 -28.92 -20.20
C ASP A 94 0.99 -28.78 -19.07
N MET A 95 1.93 -29.71 -18.94
CA MET A 95 3.02 -29.63 -17.95
C MET A 95 3.95 -28.43 -18.19
N MET A 96 4.29 -28.15 -19.45
CA MET A 96 5.12 -27.00 -19.80
C MET A 96 4.38 -25.68 -19.51
N ALA A 97 3.09 -25.60 -19.84
CA ALA A 97 2.26 -24.42 -19.56
C ALA A 97 2.19 -24.12 -18.05
N LYS A 98 1.89 -25.14 -17.25
CA LYS A 98 1.87 -25.06 -15.77
C LYS A 98 3.23 -24.81 -15.12
N SER A 99 4.33 -24.93 -15.86
CA SER A 99 5.66 -24.57 -15.33
C SER A 99 5.95 -23.07 -15.40
N CYS A 100 5.19 -22.33 -16.22
CA CYS A 100 5.28 -20.87 -16.36
C CYS A 100 4.07 -20.14 -15.75
N ALA A 101 2.97 -20.84 -15.51
CA ALA A 101 1.85 -20.35 -14.72
C ALA A 101 2.09 -20.74 -13.26
N GLU A 102 2.23 -19.76 -12.37
CA GLU A 102 2.07 -20.01 -10.93
C GLU A 102 0.58 -20.28 -10.65
N ASP A 103 0.27 -20.97 -9.55
CA ASP A 103 -1.09 -21.35 -9.18
C ASP A 103 -1.94 -20.07 -8.97
N GLU A 104 -2.59 -19.57 -10.02
CA GLU A 104 -3.58 -18.47 -9.98
C GLU A 104 -4.67 -18.73 -8.92
N GLU A 105 -4.83 -19.98 -8.47
CA GLU A 105 -5.74 -20.38 -7.38
C GLU A 105 -5.31 -19.92 -5.97
N GLU A 106 -4.05 -19.49 -5.74
CA GLU A 106 -3.62 -18.89 -4.45
C GLU A 106 -3.70 -17.35 -4.45
N GLU A 107 -4.03 -16.72 -5.58
CA GLU A 107 -4.02 -15.25 -5.74
C GLU A 107 -5.38 -14.57 -5.47
N GLU A 108 -6.45 -15.33 -5.22
CA GLU A 108 -7.79 -14.80 -4.85
C GLU A 108 -7.97 -14.64 -3.33
N GLU A 109 -6.93 -14.34 -2.55
CA GLU A 109 -7.15 -13.67 -1.25
C GLU A 109 -7.44 -12.19 -1.52
N GLU A 110 -8.72 -11.90 -1.80
CA GLU A 110 -9.25 -10.54 -1.95
C GLU A 110 -8.77 -9.66 -0.78
N GLY A 111 -7.94 -8.64 -1.08
CA GLY A 111 -7.61 -7.56 -0.14
C GLY A 111 -6.14 -7.44 0.30
N LYS A 112 -5.24 -8.39 -0.02
CA LYS A 112 -3.80 -8.21 0.29
C LYS A 112 -3.06 -7.50 -0.85
N GLU A 113 -2.72 -6.23 -0.63
CA GLU A 113 -1.84 -5.48 -1.55
C GLU A 113 -0.41 -6.07 -1.53
N LYS A 114 -0.03 -6.76 -2.62
CA LYS A 114 1.35 -7.22 -2.82
C LYS A 114 2.33 -6.04 -2.89
N THR A 115 3.47 -6.16 -2.22
CA THR A 115 4.54 -5.16 -2.25
C THR A 115 5.22 -5.10 -3.63
N PHE A 116 5.90 -3.98 -3.93
CA PHE A 116 6.65 -3.84 -5.20
C PHE A 116 7.73 -4.92 -5.36
N GLU A 117 8.38 -5.32 -4.25
CA GLU A 117 9.42 -6.35 -4.26
C GLU A 117 8.85 -7.73 -4.62
N GLU A 118 7.71 -8.11 -4.04
CA GLU A 118 7.01 -9.37 -4.36
C GLU A 118 6.59 -9.41 -5.83
N LYS A 119 5.95 -8.34 -6.34
CA LYS A 119 5.51 -8.25 -7.74
C LYS A 119 6.67 -8.38 -8.73
N GLU A 120 7.80 -7.73 -8.47
CA GLU A 120 8.97 -7.84 -9.35
C GLU A 120 9.65 -9.21 -9.21
N MET A 121 9.69 -9.81 -8.02
CA MET A 121 10.21 -11.17 -7.84
C MET A 121 9.38 -12.23 -8.58
N GLU A 122 8.05 -12.14 -8.51
CA GLU A 122 7.11 -12.96 -9.30
C GLU A 122 7.37 -12.80 -10.80
N LYS A 123 7.48 -11.56 -11.27
CA LYS A 123 7.80 -11.27 -12.68
C LYS A 123 9.14 -11.89 -13.11
N GLN A 124 10.18 -11.80 -12.29
CA GLN A 124 11.49 -12.41 -12.60
C GLN A 124 11.44 -13.94 -12.60
N LYS A 125 10.67 -14.57 -11.69
CA LYS A 125 10.40 -16.02 -11.70
C LYS A 125 9.77 -16.44 -13.03
N ILE A 126 8.72 -15.74 -13.45
CA ILE A 126 8.00 -16.02 -14.70
C ILE A 126 8.94 -15.87 -15.91
N LEU A 127 9.68 -14.76 -16.01
CA LEU A 127 10.62 -14.51 -17.11
C LEU A 127 11.70 -15.59 -17.20
N TYR A 128 12.21 -16.08 -16.06
CA TYR A 128 13.17 -17.17 -16.03
C TYR A 128 12.59 -18.49 -16.57
N GLN A 129 11.38 -18.87 -16.15
CA GLN A 129 10.71 -20.07 -16.66
C GLN A 129 10.45 -19.99 -18.17
N GLN A 130 9.99 -18.83 -18.63
CA GLN A 130 9.75 -18.56 -20.04
C GLN A 130 11.04 -18.62 -20.86
N ALA A 131 12.11 -17.96 -20.41
CA ALA A 131 13.43 -17.99 -21.05
C ALA A 131 13.97 -19.43 -21.15
N ARG A 132 13.75 -20.25 -20.11
CA ARG A 132 14.15 -21.65 -20.08
C ARG A 132 13.47 -22.49 -21.17
N LEU A 133 12.15 -22.34 -21.36
CA LEU A 133 11.42 -23.03 -22.43
C LEU A 133 11.76 -22.45 -23.81
N HIS A 134 11.92 -21.13 -23.87
CA HIS A 134 12.25 -20.41 -25.09
C HIS A 134 13.58 -20.85 -25.69
N ALA A 135 14.65 -20.90 -24.87
CA ALA A 135 15.99 -21.34 -25.29
C ALA A 135 16.01 -22.76 -25.88
N ARG A 136 14.98 -23.56 -25.61
CA ARG A 136 14.82 -24.94 -26.09
C ARG A 136 13.88 -25.07 -27.29
N GLY A 137 13.41 -23.96 -27.86
CA GLY A 137 12.61 -23.94 -29.08
C GLY A 137 11.10 -24.13 -28.88
N ALA A 138 10.58 -24.01 -27.65
CA ALA A 138 9.15 -24.19 -27.38
C ALA A 138 8.27 -23.19 -28.15
N ALA A 139 8.74 -21.95 -28.31
CA ALA A 139 8.03 -20.89 -29.03
C ALA A 139 7.81 -21.23 -30.52
N GLU A 140 8.83 -21.77 -31.20
CA GLU A 140 8.72 -22.18 -32.61
C GLU A 140 7.81 -23.39 -32.77
N MET A 141 7.87 -24.34 -31.84
CA MET A 141 7.00 -25.52 -31.81
C MET A 141 5.51 -25.12 -31.71
N VAL A 142 5.16 -24.14 -30.87
CA VAL A 142 3.79 -23.64 -30.74
C VAL A 142 3.26 -23.10 -32.08
N LEU A 143 4.05 -22.28 -32.79
CA LEU A 143 3.69 -21.73 -34.09
C LEU A 143 3.48 -22.82 -35.14
N GLN A 144 4.42 -23.77 -35.22
CA GLN A 144 4.35 -24.92 -36.12
C GLN A 144 3.10 -25.75 -35.86
N MET A 145 2.76 -25.97 -34.59
CA MET A 145 1.60 -26.76 -34.25
C MET A 145 0.27 -26.09 -34.60
N ILE A 146 0.17 -24.78 -34.38
CA ILE A 146 -0.99 -24.00 -34.82
C ILE A 146 -1.11 -24.07 -36.34
N SER A 147 -0.01 -23.92 -37.09
CA SER A 147 0.02 -24.03 -38.56
C SER A 147 -0.44 -25.41 -39.05
N ALA A 148 0.06 -26.49 -38.43
CA ALA A 148 -0.28 -27.87 -38.80
C ALA A 148 -1.75 -28.25 -38.55
N SER A 149 -2.45 -27.53 -37.64
CA SER A 149 -3.89 -27.77 -37.38
C SER A 149 -4.81 -27.39 -38.56
N LYS A 150 -4.34 -26.53 -39.47
CA LYS A 150 -5.07 -26.08 -40.67
C LYS A 150 -6.49 -25.55 -40.37
N GLY A 151 -6.67 -24.87 -39.24
CA GLY A 151 -7.94 -24.28 -38.84
C GLY A 151 -8.94 -25.23 -38.20
N ARG A 152 -8.53 -26.46 -37.84
CA ARG A 152 -9.41 -27.42 -37.16
C ARG A 152 -9.27 -27.32 -35.66
N LEU A 153 -10.40 -27.05 -34.99
CA LEU A 153 -10.48 -27.09 -33.54
C LEU A 153 -10.29 -28.51 -33.01
N GLY A 154 -9.46 -28.67 -31.99
CA GLY A 154 -9.20 -29.93 -31.33
C GLY A 154 -8.37 -29.76 -30.05
N PRO A 155 -8.36 -30.75 -29.15
CA PRO A 155 -7.73 -30.64 -27.82
C PRO A 155 -6.22 -30.35 -27.89
N MET A 156 -5.56 -30.81 -28.95
CA MET A 156 -4.15 -30.52 -29.20
C MET A 156 -3.90 -29.03 -29.45
N VAL A 157 -4.77 -28.36 -30.21
CA VAL A 157 -4.67 -26.92 -30.49
C VAL A 157 -4.98 -26.12 -29.22
N THR A 158 -6.00 -26.52 -28.46
CA THR A 158 -6.32 -25.89 -27.17
C THR A 158 -5.12 -25.90 -26.22
N CYS A 159 -4.50 -27.06 -26.01
CA CYS A 159 -3.32 -27.14 -25.13
C CYS A 159 -2.10 -26.40 -25.70
N THR A 160 -1.98 -26.32 -27.03
CA THR A 160 -0.91 -25.55 -27.69
C THR A 160 -1.09 -24.05 -27.46
N LEU A 161 -2.32 -23.54 -27.53
CA LEU A 161 -2.61 -22.14 -27.23
C LEU A 161 -2.32 -21.81 -25.78
N LYS A 162 -2.73 -22.67 -24.83
CA LYS A 162 -2.41 -22.50 -23.41
C LYS A 162 -0.91 -22.43 -23.16
N LEU A 163 -0.13 -23.32 -23.77
CA LEU A 163 1.33 -23.23 -23.73
C LEU A 163 1.86 -21.93 -24.33
N GLY A 164 1.32 -21.50 -25.48
CA GLY A 164 1.66 -20.22 -26.11
C GLY A 164 1.40 -19.02 -25.21
N ILE A 165 0.25 -19.00 -24.54
CA ILE A 165 -0.14 -17.98 -23.55
C ILE A 165 0.87 -17.96 -22.41
N SER A 166 1.19 -19.11 -21.80
CA SER A 166 2.13 -19.17 -20.67
C SER A 166 3.55 -18.70 -21.04
N ILE A 167 4.01 -18.94 -22.28
CA ILE A 167 5.32 -18.47 -22.75
C ILE A 167 5.33 -16.96 -23.02
N LEU A 168 4.19 -16.38 -23.44
CA LEU A 168 4.07 -14.96 -23.76
C LEU A 168 3.57 -14.10 -22.59
N ASN A 169 3.11 -14.73 -21.50
CA ASN A 169 2.48 -14.06 -20.36
C ASN A 169 3.35 -12.90 -19.83
N GLY A 170 2.74 -11.75 -19.55
CA GLY A 170 3.45 -10.53 -19.15
C GLY A 170 4.21 -9.81 -20.28
N GLY A 171 3.89 -10.09 -21.55
CA GLY A 171 4.43 -9.35 -22.70
C GLY A 171 5.91 -9.65 -22.99
N ASN A 172 6.31 -10.93 -23.02
CA ASN A 172 7.70 -11.32 -23.22
C ASN A 172 8.24 -10.95 -24.62
N VAL A 173 8.84 -9.76 -24.73
CA VAL A 173 9.35 -9.17 -25.98
C VAL A 173 10.40 -10.06 -26.67
N GLN A 174 11.24 -10.77 -25.91
CA GLN A 174 12.26 -11.66 -26.49
C GLN A 174 11.62 -12.82 -27.25
N VAL A 175 10.60 -13.45 -26.65
CA VAL A 175 9.84 -14.52 -27.29
C VAL A 175 9.07 -14.00 -28.50
N GLN A 176 8.38 -12.86 -28.37
CA GLN A 176 7.62 -12.25 -29.47
C GLN A 176 8.51 -12.00 -30.69
N GLN A 177 9.70 -11.42 -30.47
CA GLN A 177 10.65 -11.15 -31.55
C GLN A 177 11.10 -12.42 -32.26
N LYS A 178 11.47 -13.46 -31.49
CA LYS A 178 11.89 -14.75 -32.08
C LYS A 178 10.75 -15.44 -32.84
N MET A 179 9.52 -15.39 -32.32
CA MET A 179 8.33 -15.88 -33.01
C MET A 179 8.12 -15.15 -34.34
N LEU A 180 8.27 -13.82 -34.34
CA LEU A 180 8.14 -12.99 -35.53
C LEU A 180 9.22 -13.31 -36.57
N ASP A 181 10.48 -13.41 -36.13
CA ASP A 181 11.62 -13.75 -36.98
C ASP A 181 11.42 -15.11 -37.64
N TYR A 182 10.97 -16.11 -36.88
CA TYR A 182 10.63 -17.43 -37.40
C TYR A 182 9.57 -17.35 -38.52
N LEU A 183 8.47 -16.61 -38.31
CA LEU A 183 7.40 -16.48 -39.30
C LEU A 183 7.87 -15.74 -40.57
N LYS A 184 8.70 -14.70 -40.41
CA LYS A 184 9.28 -13.94 -41.54
C LYS A 184 10.28 -14.77 -42.35
N GLU A 185 11.14 -15.52 -41.67
CA GLU A 185 12.16 -16.38 -42.31
C GLU A 185 11.52 -17.57 -43.04
N LYS A 186 10.59 -18.27 -42.41
CA LYS A 186 9.92 -19.45 -43.00
C LYS A 186 8.83 -19.09 -44.00
N ARG A 187 8.35 -17.84 -44.01
CA ARG A 187 7.23 -17.38 -44.84
C ARG A 187 5.98 -18.25 -44.69
N ASP A 188 5.66 -18.60 -43.44
CA ASP A 188 4.57 -19.52 -43.13
C ASP A 188 3.20 -18.83 -43.27
N ALA A 189 2.65 -18.87 -44.49
CA ALA A 189 1.28 -18.42 -44.75
C ALA A 189 0.21 -19.39 -44.18
N GLY A 190 0.59 -20.62 -43.83
CA GLY A 190 -0.29 -21.64 -43.25
C GLY A 190 -0.73 -21.26 -41.85
N PHE A 191 0.17 -20.70 -41.05
CA PHE A 191 -0.11 -20.21 -39.69
C PHE A 191 -1.31 -19.25 -39.66
N PHE A 192 -1.28 -18.19 -40.47
CA PHE A 192 -2.34 -17.18 -40.48
C PHE A 192 -3.67 -17.70 -41.05
N LYS A 193 -3.63 -18.56 -42.07
CA LYS A 193 -4.84 -19.24 -42.58
C LYS A 193 -5.45 -20.15 -41.53
N SER A 194 -4.60 -20.83 -40.75
CA SER A 194 -5.02 -21.69 -39.65
C SER A 194 -5.72 -20.86 -38.56
N LEU A 195 -5.11 -19.77 -38.10
CA LEU A 195 -5.73 -18.86 -37.12
C LEU A 195 -7.09 -18.32 -37.60
N SER A 196 -7.16 -17.80 -38.83
CA SER A 196 -8.42 -17.32 -39.42
C SER A 196 -9.48 -18.44 -39.49
N GLY A 197 -9.08 -19.67 -39.84
CA GLY A 197 -9.96 -20.84 -39.82
C GLY A 197 -10.46 -21.19 -38.41
N LEU A 198 -9.60 -21.12 -37.38
CA LEU A 198 -9.99 -21.33 -35.99
C LEU A 198 -11.02 -20.27 -35.54
N MET A 199 -10.81 -18.99 -35.87
CA MET A 199 -11.74 -17.89 -35.55
C MET A 199 -13.11 -18.04 -36.23
N GLN A 200 -13.14 -18.58 -37.45
CA GLN A 200 -14.40 -18.89 -38.14
C GLN A 200 -15.14 -20.08 -37.50
N SER A 201 -14.41 -20.99 -36.86
CA SER A 201 -14.97 -22.15 -36.17
C SER A 201 -15.46 -21.87 -34.74
N CYS A 202 -15.10 -20.71 -34.17
CA CYS A 202 -15.59 -20.27 -32.86
C CYS A 202 -17.10 -20.06 -32.89
N SER A 203 -17.79 -20.61 -31.87
CA SER A 203 -19.23 -20.50 -31.74
C SER A 203 -19.66 -19.14 -31.18
N VAL A 204 -20.95 -18.84 -31.32
CA VAL A 204 -21.64 -17.69 -30.71
C VAL A 204 -22.90 -18.23 -30.01
N LEU A 205 -23.64 -17.39 -29.26
CA LEU A 205 -24.87 -17.84 -28.61
C LEU A 205 -25.92 -18.27 -29.65
N ASP A 206 -26.21 -19.57 -29.71
CA ASP A 206 -27.29 -20.09 -30.56
C ASP A 206 -28.59 -20.18 -29.77
N LEU A 207 -29.52 -19.27 -30.06
CA LEU A 207 -30.84 -19.23 -29.43
C LEU A 207 -31.64 -20.54 -29.62
N ASN A 208 -31.46 -21.23 -30.76
CA ASN A 208 -32.12 -22.51 -30.99
C ASN A 208 -31.52 -23.62 -30.10
N ALA A 209 -30.21 -23.60 -29.87
CA ALA A 209 -29.56 -24.51 -28.93
C ALA A 209 -30.01 -24.22 -27.50
N PHE A 210 -30.09 -22.95 -27.13
CA PHE A 210 -30.60 -22.48 -25.84
C PHE A 210 -32.03 -22.96 -25.59
N GLU A 211 -32.96 -22.79 -26.53
CA GLU A 211 -34.33 -23.28 -26.36
C GLU A 211 -34.42 -24.80 -26.18
N ARG A 212 -33.58 -25.56 -26.90
CA ARG A 212 -33.54 -27.03 -26.77
C ARG A 212 -33.05 -27.44 -25.39
N GLN A 213 -32.04 -26.74 -24.86
CA GLN A 213 -31.56 -26.96 -23.50
C GLN A 213 -32.63 -26.60 -22.48
N ASN A 214 -33.26 -25.43 -22.59
CA ASN A 214 -34.29 -25.00 -21.65
C ASN A 214 -35.47 -25.99 -21.61
N LYS A 215 -35.90 -26.50 -22.77
CA LYS A 215 -36.92 -27.57 -22.85
C LYS A 215 -36.45 -28.89 -22.20
N ALA A 216 -35.16 -29.24 -22.32
CA ALA A 216 -34.61 -30.46 -21.72
C ALA A 216 -34.45 -30.34 -20.19
N GLU A 217 -34.04 -29.18 -19.70
CA GLU A 217 -33.99 -28.83 -18.27
C GLU A 217 -35.39 -28.87 -17.65
N GLY A 218 -36.40 -28.32 -18.34
CA GLY A 218 -37.80 -28.42 -17.94
C GLY A 218 -38.37 -29.86 -17.88
N LEU A 219 -37.69 -30.83 -18.51
CA LEU A 219 -38.01 -32.26 -18.42
C LEU A 219 -37.23 -33.00 -17.31
N GLY A 220 -36.34 -32.30 -16.58
CA GLY A 220 -35.50 -32.90 -15.54
C GLY A 220 -34.50 -33.95 -16.06
N MET A 221 -34.21 -33.93 -17.37
CA MET A 221 -33.35 -34.91 -18.04
C MET A 221 -31.88 -34.49 -18.13
N VAL A 222 -31.51 -33.34 -17.54
CA VAL A 222 -30.16 -32.76 -17.63
C VAL A 222 -29.49 -32.85 -16.25
N THR A 223 -28.33 -33.49 -16.20
CA THR A 223 -27.43 -33.47 -15.04
C THR A 223 -26.64 -32.15 -15.03
N GLU A 224 -26.36 -31.57 -13.86
CA GLU A 224 -25.65 -30.28 -13.70
C GLU A 224 -24.36 -30.15 -14.54
N GLU A 225 -23.59 -31.24 -14.73
CA GLU A 225 -22.35 -31.21 -15.53
C GLU A 225 -22.58 -31.18 -17.06
N GLY A 226 -23.82 -31.36 -17.53
CA GLY A 226 -24.16 -31.47 -18.95
C GLY A 226 -25.07 -30.35 -19.49
N SER A 227 -25.48 -29.39 -18.66
CA SER A 227 -26.34 -28.27 -19.05
C SER A 227 -25.54 -27.16 -19.74
N SER A 228 -24.46 -26.65 -19.15
CA SER A 228 -23.84 -25.38 -19.56
C SER A 228 -23.00 -25.40 -20.86
N SER A 229 -22.68 -26.57 -21.42
CA SER A 229 -21.68 -26.69 -22.51
C SER A 229 -22.25 -26.63 -23.94
N LYS A 230 -23.58 -26.53 -24.10
CA LYS A 230 -24.22 -26.71 -25.43
C LYS A 230 -24.56 -25.41 -26.16
N VAL A 231 -24.72 -24.29 -25.46
CA VAL A 231 -25.24 -23.02 -26.02
C VAL A 231 -24.13 -22.17 -26.61
N LEU A 232 -23.06 -21.93 -25.84
CA LEU A 232 -21.80 -21.36 -26.31
C LEU A 232 -20.74 -22.45 -26.18
N GLN A 233 -20.45 -23.15 -27.27
CA GLN A 233 -19.44 -24.21 -27.29
C GLN A 233 -18.04 -23.61 -27.45
N ASN A 234 -17.08 -24.10 -26.67
CA ASN A 234 -15.68 -23.69 -26.78
C ASN A 234 -15.47 -22.18 -26.43
N ASP A 235 -16.22 -21.66 -25.45
CA ASP A 235 -16.03 -20.34 -24.85
C ASP A 235 -14.59 -20.17 -24.33
N GLU A 236 -14.12 -21.14 -23.55
CA GLU A 236 -12.74 -21.17 -23.02
C GLU A 236 -11.69 -21.11 -24.15
N PHE A 237 -11.82 -21.96 -25.17
CA PHE A 237 -10.92 -21.96 -26.33
C PHE A 237 -10.94 -20.62 -27.07
N THR A 238 -12.10 -20.01 -27.23
CA THR A 238 -12.24 -18.75 -27.95
C THR A 238 -11.53 -17.63 -27.19
N ARG A 239 -11.69 -17.58 -25.86
CA ARG A 239 -10.94 -16.67 -25.00
C ARG A 239 -9.44 -16.90 -25.11
N ASP A 240 -8.98 -18.16 -25.03
CA ASP A 240 -7.56 -18.52 -25.18
C ASP A 240 -6.99 -18.08 -26.53
N LEU A 241 -7.75 -18.26 -27.63
CA LEU A 241 -7.32 -17.85 -28.97
C LEU A 241 -7.06 -16.35 -29.05
N PHE A 242 -8.01 -15.53 -28.55
CA PHE A 242 -7.85 -14.08 -28.55
C PHE A 242 -6.83 -13.61 -27.53
N ARG A 243 -6.72 -14.26 -26.36
CA ARG A 243 -5.66 -13.97 -25.38
C ARG A 243 -4.27 -14.23 -25.95
N PHE A 244 -4.09 -15.33 -26.68
CA PHE A 244 -2.84 -15.60 -27.40
C PHE A 244 -2.53 -14.51 -28.42
N LEU A 245 -3.51 -14.06 -29.22
CA LEU A 245 -3.31 -12.98 -30.19
C LEU A 245 -3.01 -11.62 -29.54
N GLN A 246 -3.67 -11.32 -28.41
CA GLN A 246 -3.41 -10.14 -27.59
C GLN A 246 -1.94 -10.14 -27.13
N LEU A 247 -1.49 -11.24 -26.52
CA LEU A 247 -0.15 -11.39 -25.96
C LEU A 247 0.99 -11.33 -27.00
N LEU A 248 0.69 -11.62 -28.28
CA LEU A 248 1.65 -11.41 -29.37
C LEU A 248 1.94 -9.93 -29.65
N CYS A 249 1.00 -9.04 -29.30
CA CYS A 249 1.10 -7.59 -29.53
C CYS A 249 1.34 -6.79 -28.24
N GLU A 250 1.13 -7.42 -27.08
CA GLU A 250 1.31 -6.81 -25.75
C GLU A 250 2.70 -6.19 -25.61
N GLY A 251 2.79 -5.00 -25.02
CA GLY A 251 4.01 -4.19 -25.01
C GLY A 251 4.24 -3.37 -26.28
N HIS A 252 3.19 -3.12 -27.07
CA HIS A 252 3.20 -2.25 -28.25
C HIS A 252 4.20 -2.67 -29.33
N ASN A 253 4.22 -3.97 -29.65
CA ASN A 253 5.11 -4.52 -30.67
C ASN A 253 4.66 -4.12 -32.09
N GLY A 254 5.06 -2.94 -32.54
CA GLY A 254 4.65 -2.36 -33.83
C GLY A 254 4.93 -3.25 -35.04
N ASP A 255 6.03 -4.01 -35.03
CA ASP A 255 6.36 -4.91 -36.13
C ASP A 255 5.40 -6.12 -36.18
N PHE A 256 5.08 -6.72 -35.04
CA PHE A 256 4.12 -7.83 -34.96
C PHE A 256 2.70 -7.37 -35.26
N GLN A 257 2.29 -6.22 -34.72
CA GLN A 257 1.00 -5.57 -35.01
C GLN A 257 0.80 -5.34 -36.51
N ASN A 258 1.82 -4.81 -37.22
CA ASN A 258 1.76 -4.64 -38.67
C ASN A 258 1.73 -5.98 -39.40
N PHE A 259 2.45 -6.99 -38.89
CA PHE A 259 2.50 -8.32 -39.48
C PHE A 259 1.17 -9.08 -39.35
N LEU A 260 0.36 -8.85 -38.30
CA LEU A 260 -1.01 -9.38 -38.20
C LEU A 260 -1.95 -8.79 -39.26
N ARG A 261 -1.72 -7.53 -39.66
CA ARG A 261 -2.48 -6.85 -40.73
C ARG A 261 -2.05 -7.32 -42.11
N THR A 262 -0.74 -7.41 -42.35
CA THR A 262 -0.19 -7.71 -43.68
C THR A 262 1.15 -8.43 -43.62
N GLN A 263 1.21 -9.65 -44.16
CA GLN A 263 2.44 -10.45 -44.19
C GLN A 263 3.24 -10.22 -45.48
N THR A 264 3.97 -9.10 -45.54
CA THR A 264 4.84 -8.77 -46.67
C THR A 264 5.95 -9.83 -46.82
N GLY A 265 5.96 -10.54 -47.95
CA GLY A 265 6.90 -11.66 -48.20
C GLY A 265 6.23 -13.02 -48.34
N ASN A 266 5.00 -13.17 -47.86
CA ASN A 266 4.16 -14.34 -48.12
C ASN A 266 3.43 -14.22 -49.47
N THR A 267 2.99 -15.34 -50.03
CA THR A 267 2.22 -15.37 -51.30
C THR A 267 0.75 -14.94 -51.12
N THR A 268 0.23 -15.03 -49.91
CA THR A 268 -1.14 -14.65 -49.55
C THR A 268 -1.13 -13.84 -48.26
N THR A 269 -1.89 -12.75 -48.24
CA THR A 269 -2.13 -11.95 -47.04
C THR A 269 -3.41 -12.39 -46.35
N VAL A 270 -3.36 -12.58 -45.04
CA VAL A 270 -4.52 -12.81 -44.18
C VAL A 270 -4.56 -11.67 -43.17
N ASN A 271 -5.62 -10.87 -43.20
CA ASN A 271 -5.78 -9.76 -42.27
C ASN A 271 -6.52 -10.27 -41.02
N ILE A 272 -5.76 -10.58 -39.95
CA ILE A 272 -6.29 -11.12 -38.69
C ILE A 272 -7.12 -10.05 -37.95
N ILE A 273 -6.77 -8.77 -38.12
CA ILE A 273 -7.48 -7.65 -37.48
C ILE A 273 -8.91 -7.58 -38.01
N ILE A 274 -9.10 -7.62 -39.33
CA ILE A 274 -10.44 -7.65 -39.93
C ILE A 274 -11.19 -8.95 -39.60
N SER A 275 -10.49 -10.10 -39.59
CA SER A 275 -11.09 -11.37 -39.17
C SER A 275 -11.61 -11.31 -37.72
N THR A 276 -10.95 -10.54 -36.86
CA THR A 276 -11.36 -10.32 -35.46
C THR A 276 -12.64 -9.50 -35.39
N VAL A 277 -12.73 -8.41 -36.16
CA VAL A 277 -13.95 -7.60 -36.29
C VAL A 277 -15.11 -8.42 -36.84
N ASP A 278 -14.88 -9.29 -37.83
CA ASP A 278 -15.91 -10.17 -38.39
C ASP A 278 -16.44 -11.19 -37.36
N TYR A 279 -15.61 -11.64 -36.42
CA TYR A 279 -16.10 -12.45 -35.28
C TYR A 279 -16.89 -11.60 -34.29
N LEU A 280 -16.40 -10.41 -33.95
CA LEU A 280 -17.08 -9.49 -33.04
C LEU A 280 -18.48 -9.13 -33.53
N LEU A 281 -18.65 -8.88 -34.83
CA LEU A 281 -19.96 -8.58 -35.43
C LEU A 281 -20.94 -9.76 -35.28
N ARG A 282 -20.48 -11.00 -35.56
CA ARG A 282 -21.32 -12.20 -35.36
C ARG A 282 -21.70 -12.41 -33.89
N LEU A 283 -20.77 -12.14 -32.98
CA LEU A 283 -21.02 -12.23 -31.55
C LEU A 283 -22.01 -11.15 -31.10
N GLN A 284 -21.87 -9.92 -31.59
CA GLN A 284 -22.76 -8.80 -31.30
C GLN A 284 -24.19 -9.07 -31.78
N GLU A 285 -24.37 -9.51 -33.03
CA GLU A 285 -25.70 -9.87 -33.58
C GLU A 285 -26.38 -10.94 -32.70
N SER A 286 -25.62 -11.96 -32.29
CA SER A 286 -26.07 -13.04 -31.41
C SER A 286 -26.44 -12.55 -29.99
N ILE A 287 -25.67 -11.63 -29.41
CA ILE A 287 -25.97 -10.98 -28.13
C ILE A 287 -27.25 -10.12 -28.24
N SER A 288 -27.43 -9.41 -29.35
CA SER A 288 -28.64 -8.62 -29.59
C SER A 288 -29.89 -9.49 -29.77
N ASP A 289 -29.79 -10.63 -30.46
CA ASP A 289 -30.89 -11.59 -30.56
C ASP A 289 -31.26 -12.16 -29.18
N PHE A 290 -30.27 -12.41 -28.33
CA PHE A 290 -30.49 -12.86 -26.96
C PHE A 290 -31.22 -11.80 -26.12
N TYR A 291 -30.86 -10.52 -26.26
CA TYR A 291 -31.62 -9.42 -25.67
C TYR A 291 -33.10 -9.46 -26.09
N TRP A 292 -33.39 -9.58 -27.38
CA TRP A 292 -34.77 -9.63 -27.88
C TRP A 292 -35.57 -10.82 -27.35
N TYR A 293 -34.93 -11.96 -27.13
CA TYR A 293 -35.58 -13.12 -26.51
C TYR A 293 -36.05 -12.83 -25.08
N TYR A 294 -35.29 -12.04 -24.32
CA TYR A 294 -35.66 -11.64 -22.97
C TYR A 294 -36.41 -10.31 -22.89
N SER A 295 -36.51 -9.51 -23.96
CA SER A 295 -37.07 -8.16 -23.88
C SER A 295 -38.51 -8.11 -23.35
N GLY A 296 -39.31 -9.15 -23.63
CA GLY A 296 -40.68 -9.28 -23.14
C GLY A 296 -40.84 -9.95 -21.76
N LYS A 297 -39.75 -10.32 -21.09
CA LYS A 297 -39.75 -10.93 -19.75
C LYS A 297 -39.09 -9.97 -18.78
N ASP A 298 -39.67 -9.81 -17.59
CA ASP A 298 -39.11 -8.89 -16.58
C ASP A 298 -37.76 -9.40 -16.04
N VAL A 299 -37.67 -10.71 -15.77
CA VAL A 299 -36.49 -11.35 -15.17
C VAL A 299 -35.81 -12.30 -16.16
N ILE A 300 -34.46 -12.30 -16.15
CA ILE A 300 -33.64 -13.29 -16.86
C ILE A 300 -33.49 -14.52 -15.95
N ASP A 301 -33.77 -15.71 -16.48
CA ASP A 301 -33.58 -16.97 -15.74
C ASP A 301 -32.10 -17.27 -15.52
N GLU A 302 -31.77 -18.04 -14.48
CA GLU A 302 -30.38 -18.35 -14.09
C GLU A 302 -29.56 -18.97 -15.24
N THR A 303 -30.15 -19.89 -16.00
CA THR A 303 -29.52 -20.46 -17.20
C THR A 303 -29.25 -19.39 -18.26
N GLY A 304 -30.13 -18.39 -18.38
CA GLY A 304 -29.95 -17.24 -19.25
C GLY A 304 -28.79 -16.35 -18.79
N LYS A 305 -28.74 -16.00 -17.50
CA LYS A 305 -27.67 -15.19 -16.89
C LYS A 305 -26.29 -15.82 -17.12
N LEU A 306 -26.15 -17.11 -16.81
CA LEU A 306 -24.89 -17.84 -16.98
C LEU A 306 -24.39 -17.84 -18.43
N ASN A 307 -25.27 -18.12 -19.39
CA ASN A 307 -24.87 -18.14 -20.81
C ASN A 307 -24.56 -16.73 -21.33
N PHE A 308 -25.26 -15.71 -20.84
CA PHE A 308 -25.00 -14.32 -21.20
C PHE A 308 -23.64 -13.85 -20.66
N SER A 309 -23.36 -14.06 -19.36
CA SER A 309 -22.07 -13.77 -18.72
C SER A 309 -20.91 -14.38 -19.50
N LYS A 310 -21.01 -15.65 -19.90
CA LYS A 310 -20.00 -16.29 -20.77
C LYS A 310 -19.76 -15.53 -22.08
N ALA A 311 -20.81 -15.12 -22.78
CA ALA A 311 -20.67 -14.35 -24.01
C ALA A 311 -20.08 -12.95 -23.78
N LEU A 312 -20.44 -12.30 -22.66
CA LEU A 312 -19.85 -11.02 -22.26
C LEU A 312 -18.35 -11.18 -21.99
N SER A 313 -17.92 -12.25 -21.30
CA SER A 313 -16.50 -12.53 -21.05
C SER A 313 -15.69 -12.75 -22.35
N VAL A 314 -16.30 -13.40 -23.37
CA VAL A 314 -15.68 -13.55 -24.69
C VAL A 314 -15.57 -12.18 -25.38
N ALA A 315 -16.62 -11.36 -25.34
CA ALA A 315 -16.59 -10.02 -25.91
C ALA A 315 -15.53 -9.14 -25.24
N LYS A 316 -15.39 -9.22 -23.90
CA LYS A 316 -14.38 -8.53 -23.09
C LYS A 316 -12.97 -8.83 -23.63
N GLN A 317 -12.66 -10.11 -23.82
CA GLN A 317 -11.38 -10.55 -24.36
C GLN A 317 -11.13 -10.03 -25.80
N ILE A 318 -12.16 -9.94 -26.64
CA ILE A 318 -12.03 -9.40 -28.01
C ILE A 318 -11.70 -7.91 -27.97
N PHE A 319 -12.39 -7.12 -27.15
CA PHE A 319 -12.09 -5.68 -27.03
C PHE A 319 -10.68 -5.46 -26.53
N ASN A 320 -10.23 -6.20 -25.50
CA ASN A 320 -8.85 -6.14 -25.01
C ASN A 320 -7.82 -6.51 -26.09
N SER A 321 -8.14 -7.49 -26.93
CA SER A 321 -7.28 -7.87 -28.07
C SER A 321 -7.22 -6.79 -29.14
N LEU A 322 -8.36 -6.17 -29.49
CA LEU A 322 -8.43 -5.08 -30.45
C LEU A 322 -7.67 -3.84 -29.96
N THR A 323 -7.73 -3.55 -28.66
CA THR A 323 -6.98 -2.49 -28.01
C THR A 323 -5.46 -2.69 -28.18
N GLU A 324 -4.94 -3.88 -27.88
CA GLU A 324 -3.50 -4.19 -28.08
C GLU A 324 -3.05 -4.16 -29.55
N TYR A 325 -3.96 -4.37 -30.51
CA TYR A 325 -3.62 -4.25 -31.94
C TYR A 325 -3.35 -2.80 -32.36
N ILE A 326 -3.86 -1.80 -31.63
CA ILE A 326 -3.80 -0.39 -32.03
C ILE A 326 -2.99 0.51 -31.09
N GLN A 327 -2.87 0.17 -29.81
CA GLN A 327 -2.10 0.95 -28.83
C GLN A 327 -0.61 1.01 -29.17
N GLY A 328 0.05 2.10 -28.75
CA GLY A 328 1.40 2.43 -29.19
C GLY A 328 1.38 2.80 -30.67
N PRO A 329 0.83 3.98 -30.99
CA PRO A 329 -0.18 4.17 -32.02
C PRO A 329 0.19 3.50 -33.34
N CYS A 330 -0.49 2.39 -33.66
CA CYS A 330 -0.32 1.69 -34.93
C CYS A 330 -1.27 2.24 -35.99
N ILE A 331 -0.86 3.33 -36.63
CA ILE A 331 -1.69 4.09 -37.60
C ILE A 331 -2.30 3.18 -38.68
N GLY A 332 -1.55 2.21 -39.20
CA GLY A 332 -2.07 1.31 -40.24
C GLY A 332 -3.18 0.38 -39.73
N ASN A 333 -3.15 -0.03 -38.47
CA ASN A 333 -4.19 -0.85 -37.84
C ASN A 333 -5.42 0.01 -37.53
N GLN A 334 -5.23 1.21 -37.00
CA GLN A 334 -6.29 2.19 -36.77
C GLN A 334 -7.06 2.50 -38.07
N GLN A 335 -6.35 2.77 -39.18
CA GLN A 335 -7.00 3.01 -40.48
C GLN A 335 -7.71 1.76 -41.02
N SER A 336 -7.13 0.57 -40.84
CA SER A 336 -7.78 -0.68 -41.25
C SER A 336 -9.10 -0.90 -40.51
N LEU A 337 -9.16 -0.58 -39.21
CA LEU A 337 -10.38 -0.66 -38.41
C LEU A 337 -11.40 0.42 -38.80
N ALA A 338 -10.94 1.66 -39.02
CA ALA A 338 -11.78 2.79 -39.42
C ALA A 338 -12.50 2.57 -40.77
N HIS A 339 -11.88 1.82 -41.69
CA HIS A 339 -12.47 1.43 -42.98
C HIS A 339 -13.21 0.07 -42.96
N SER A 340 -13.27 -0.58 -41.80
CA SER A 340 -13.99 -1.84 -41.59
C SER A 340 -15.45 -1.60 -41.16
N ARG A 341 -16.16 -2.69 -40.89
CA ARG A 341 -17.53 -2.69 -40.31
C ARG A 341 -17.54 -2.67 -38.78
N LEU A 342 -16.42 -2.34 -38.14
CA LEU A 342 -16.34 -2.19 -36.69
C LEU A 342 -17.39 -1.22 -36.14
N TRP A 343 -17.65 -0.11 -36.84
CA TRP A 343 -18.65 0.88 -36.43
C TRP A 343 -20.06 0.29 -36.34
N ASP A 344 -20.44 -0.65 -37.23
CA ASP A 344 -21.72 -1.36 -37.15
C ASP A 344 -21.84 -2.15 -35.83
N ALA A 345 -20.77 -2.84 -35.44
CA ALA A 345 -20.74 -3.59 -34.18
C ALA A 345 -20.82 -2.68 -32.95
N VAL A 346 -20.13 -1.53 -32.98
CA VAL A 346 -20.17 -0.54 -31.90
C VAL A 346 -21.59 0.01 -31.70
N VAL A 347 -22.31 0.34 -32.77
CA VAL A 347 -23.73 0.76 -32.70
C VAL A 347 -24.59 -0.33 -32.06
N GLY A 348 -24.37 -1.58 -32.45
CA GLY A 348 -25.09 -2.72 -31.89
C GLY A 348 -24.86 -2.91 -30.38
N PHE A 349 -23.62 -2.76 -29.91
CA PHE A 349 -23.32 -2.80 -28.48
C PHE A 349 -23.89 -1.61 -27.72
N LEU A 350 -23.85 -0.39 -28.27
CA LEU A 350 -24.50 0.78 -27.65
C LEU A 350 -26.01 0.54 -27.45
N HIS A 351 -26.67 -0.11 -28.40
CA HIS A 351 -28.07 -0.50 -28.25
C HIS A 351 -28.28 -1.50 -27.11
N VAL A 352 -27.45 -2.55 -27.03
CA VAL A 352 -27.54 -3.55 -25.96
C VAL A 352 -27.27 -2.92 -24.60
N PHE A 353 -26.24 -2.09 -24.47
CA PHE A 353 -25.89 -1.42 -23.21
C PHE A 353 -27.02 -0.52 -22.72
N ALA A 354 -27.53 0.37 -23.57
CA ALA A 354 -28.61 1.29 -23.20
C ALA A 354 -29.84 0.55 -22.63
N ASN A 355 -30.28 -0.52 -23.30
CA ASN A 355 -31.50 -1.22 -22.91
C ASN A 355 -31.29 -2.20 -21.75
N MET A 356 -30.16 -2.93 -21.72
CA MET A 356 -29.87 -3.87 -20.64
C MET A 356 -29.52 -3.15 -19.34
N GLN A 357 -28.83 -1.99 -19.37
CA GLN A 357 -28.53 -1.22 -18.16
C GLN A 357 -29.80 -0.82 -17.42
N MET A 358 -30.80 -0.29 -18.14
CA MET A 358 -32.08 0.10 -17.56
C MET A 358 -32.88 -1.11 -17.05
N LYS A 359 -32.74 -2.27 -17.69
CA LYS A 359 -33.50 -3.47 -17.33
C LYS A 359 -32.89 -4.21 -16.14
N LEU A 360 -31.59 -4.49 -16.19
CA LEU A 360 -30.88 -5.27 -15.17
C LEU A 360 -30.81 -4.53 -13.83
N SER A 361 -30.93 -3.20 -13.82
CA SER A 361 -30.92 -2.40 -12.59
C SER A 361 -32.20 -2.52 -11.75
N GLN A 362 -33.29 -3.08 -12.29
CA GLN A 362 -34.59 -3.16 -11.62
C GLN A 362 -34.73 -4.37 -10.67
N ASP A 363 -33.72 -5.25 -10.59
CA ASP A 363 -33.76 -6.49 -9.81
C ASP A 363 -32.38 -6.76 -9.20
N ALA A 364 -32.29 -6.90 -7.86
CA ALA A 364 -31.01 -7.14 -7.20
C ALA A 364 -30.32 -8.42 -7.64
N SER A 365 -31.09 -9.45 -8.02
CA SER A 365 -30.54 -10.73 -8.45
C SER A 365 -29.77 -10.64 -9.78
N GLN A 366 -29.83 -9.49 -10.47
CA GLN A 366 -29.22 -9.25 -11.78
C GLN A 366 -28.05 -8.26 -11.73
N ILE A 367 -27.72 -7.75 -10.54
CA ILE A 367 -26.71 -6.69 -10.38
C ILE A 367 -25.31 -7.17 -10.73
N GLU A 368 -24.97 -8.42 -10.44
CA GLU A 368 -23.70 -9.00 -10.85
C GLU A 368 -23.54 -8.98 -12.38
N LEU A 369 -24.59 -9.37 -13.10
CA LEU A 369 -24.62 -9.32 -14.56
C LEU A 369 -24.57 -7.88 -15.10
N LEU A 370 -25.20 -6.92 -14.39
CA LEU A 370 -25.09 -5.50 -14.71
C LEU A 370 -23.66 -5.00 -14.56
N LYS A 371 -22.96 -5.37 -13.49
CA LYS A 371 -21.54 -5.02 -13.27
C LYS A 371 -20.67 -5.58 -14.39
N GLU A 372 -20.83 -6.86 -14.75
CA GLU A 372 -20.11 -7.46 -15.89
C GLU A 372 -20.39 -6.74 -17.22
N LEU A 373 -21.63 -6.28 -17.44
CA LEU A 373 -22.00 -5.52 -18.63
C LEU A 373 -21.35 -4.12 -18.65
N MET A 374 -21.28 -3.44 -17.50
CA MET A 374 -20.63 -2.13 -17.36
C MET A 374 -19.12 -2.23 -17.55
N ASP A 375 -18.49 -3.31 -17.05
CA ASP A 375 -17.11 -3.66 -17.33
C ASP A 375 -16.85 -3.86 -18.82
N LEU A 376 -17.74 -4.57 -19.52
CA LEU A 376 -17.63 -4.75 -20.97
C LEU A 376 -17.74 -3.41 -21.71
N GLN A 377 -18.64 -2.53 -21.25
CA GLN A 377 -18.78 -1.19 -21.82
C GLN A 377 -17.50 -0.36 -21.61
N LYS A 378 -16.83 -0.50 -20.45
CA LYS A 378 -15.55 0.15 -20.16
C LYS A 378 -14.48 -0.29 -21.15
N ASP A 379 -14.31 -1.59 -21.35
CA ASP A 379 -13.31 -2.12 -22.29
C ASP A 379 -13.59 -1.69 -23.74
N MET A 380 -14.87 -1.59 -24.14
CA MET A 380 -15.25 -1.02 -25.43
C MET A 380 -14.85 0.47 -25.53
N VAL A 381 -15.14 1.28 -24.51
CA VAL A 381 -14.80 2.72 -24.53
C VAL A 381 -13.29 2.93 -24.54
N VAL A 382 -12.51 2.12 -23.81
CA VAL A 382 -11.05 2.14 -23.84
C VAL A 382 -10.50 1.81 -25.23
N MET A 383 -11.11 0.84 -25.94
CA MET A 383 -10.77 0.56 -27.34
C MET A 383 -11.01 1.78 -28.24
N LEU A 384 -12.12 2.51 -28.03
CA LEU A 384 -12.43 3.72 -28.79
C LEU A 384 -11.48 4.88 -28.47
N LEU A 385 -11.06 5.04 -27.21
CA LEU A 385 -10.01 5.99 -26.81
C LEU A 385 -8.68 5.64 -27.49
N SER A 386 -8.32 4.36 -27.53
CA SER A 386 -7.11 3.86 -28.18
C SER A 386 -7.12 4.07 -29.72
N LEU A 387 -8.31 4.14 -30.34
CA LEU A 387 -8.44 4.52 -31.76
C LEU A 387 -8.10 6.00 -32.01
N LEU A 388 -8.26 6.88 -31.01
CA LEU A 388 -7.93 8.30 -31.10
C LEU A 388 -6.44 8.57 -30.81
N GLU A 389 -5.72 7.63 -30.21
CA GLU A 389 -4.31 7.76 -29.87
C GLU A 389 -3.46 8.18 -31.09
N GLY A 390 -2.69 9.27 -30.94
CA GLY A 390 -1.82 9.81 -31.99
C GLY A 390 -2.54 10.49 -33.17
N ASN A 391 -3.88 10.62 -33.16
CA ASN A 391 -4.62 11.26 -34.25
C ASN A 391 -4.45 12.78 -34.27
N VAL A 392 -4.69 13.35 -35.46
CA VAL A 392 -4.72 14.79 -35.68
C VAL A 392 -6.12 15.36 -35.39
N VAL A 393 -6.18 16.62 -34.98
CA VAL A 393 -7.43 17.39 -34.88
C VAL A 393 -8.13 17.40 -36.25
N ASN A 394 -9.45 17.22 -36.28
CA ASN A 394 -10.25 17.01 -37.50
C ASN A 394 -9.84 15.79 -38.35
N GLY A 395 -9.25 14.76 -37.72
CA GLY A 395 -8.93 13.49 -38.36
C GLY A 395 -10.18 12.70 -38.80
N THR A 396 -9.98 11.75 -39.72
CA THR A 396 -11.07 10.89 -40.24
C THR A 396 -11.70 10.03 -39.16
N ILE A 397 -10.91 9.50 -38.23
CA ILE A 397 -11.37 8.63 -37.13
C ILE A 397 -12.26 9.41 -36.17
N GLY A 398 -11.82 10.58 -35.70
CA GLY A 398 -12.64 11.44 -34.82
C GLY A 398 -13.97 11.83 -35.47
N LYS A 399 -13.96 12.16 -36.77
CA LYS A 399 -15.18 12.44 -37.53
C LYS A 399 -16.12 11.22 -37.61
N GLN A 400 -15.60 10.05 -37.98
CA GLN A 400 -16.40 8.82 -38.05
C GLN A 400 -16.99 8.45 -36.69
N MET A 401 -16.23 8.64 -35.63
CA MET A 401 -16.70 8.38 -34.27
C MET A 401 -17.87 9.29 -33.89
N VAL A 402 -17.80 10.59 -34.22
CA VAL A 402 -18.93 11.51 -34.05
C VAL A 402 -20.12 11.07 -34.91
N ASP A 403 -19.89 10.65 -36.16
CA ASP A 403 -20.96 10.16 -37.03
C ASP A 403 -21.67 8.92 -36.43
N THR A 404 -20.91 7.98 -35.84
CA THR A 404 -21.45 6.80 -35.13
C THR A 404 -22.25 7.18 -33.88
N LEU A 405 -21.76 8.12 -33.06
CA LEU A 405 -22.51 8.58 -31.87
C LEU A 405 -23.82 9.26 -32.27
N VAL A 406 -23.82 10.05 -33.36
CA VAL A 406 -25.02 10.70 -33.90
C VAL A 406 -26.01 9.67 -34.45
N GLU A 407 -25.53 8.67 -35.18
CA GLU A 407 -26.35 7.56 -35.68
C GLU A 407 -27.07 6.81 -34.54
N SER A 408 -26.37 6.61 -33.42
CA SER A 408 -26.89 5.95 -32.22
C SER A 408 -27.32 6.93 -31.11
N SER A 409 -27.73 8.16 -31.47
CA SER A 409 -28.03 9.25 -30.53
C SER A 409 -29.00 8.86 -29.40
N SER A 410 -30.09 8.16 -29.72
CA SER A 410 -31.07 7.73 -28.71
C SER A 410 -30.50 6.77 -27.66
N ASN A 411 -29.58 5.86 -28.05
CA ASN A 411 -28.98 4.93 -27.11
C ASN A 411 -27.92 5.65 -26.25
N VAL A 412 -27.14 6.55 -26.85
CA VAL A 412 -26.14 7.35 -26.14
C VAL A 412 -26.80 8.25 -25.10
N GLU A 413 -27.92 8.89 -25.45
CA GLU A 413 -28.70 9.71 -24.50
C GLU A 413 -29.20 8.88 -23.30
N MET A 414 -29.66 7.65 -23.53
CA MET A 414 -30.11 6.76 -22.47
C MET A 414 -28.98 6.36 -21.52
N ILE A 415 -27.80 6.04 -22.08
CA ILE A 415 -26.58 5.73 -21.30
C ILE A 415 -26.15 6.95 -20.46
N LEU A 416 -26.14 8.15 -21.05
CA LEU A 416 -25.78 9.38 -20.32
C LEU A 416 -26.77 9.69 -19.20
N LYS A 417 -28.08 9.52 -19.45
CA LYS A 417 -29.12 9.66 -18.42
C LYS A 417 -28.96 8.64 -17.30
N PHE A 418 -28.56 7.41 -17.61
CA PHE A 418 -28.28 6.39 -16.61
C PHE A 418 -27.19 6.88 -15.63
N PHE A 419 -26.03 7.31 -16.15
CA PHE A 419 -24.96 7.82 -15.28
C PHE A 419 -25.35 9.09 -14.52
N ASP A 420 -26.04 10.02 -15.18
CA ASP A 420 -26.54 11.24 -14.55
C ASP A 420 -27.43 10.95 -13.33
N MET A 421 -28.36 10.00 -13.44
CA MET A 421 -29.25 9.62 -12.34
C MET A 421 -28.47 9.09 -11.12
N PHE A 422 -27.54 8.15 -11.34
CA PHE A 422 -26.86 7.44 -10.26
C PHE A 422 -25.69 8.22 -9.64
N LEU A 423 -24.98 9.06 -10.40
CA LEU A 423 -23.92 9.91 -9.85
C LEU A 423 -24.48 10.96 -8.87
N LYS A 424 -25.65 11.54 -9.18
CA LYS A 424 -26.35 12.50 -8.30
C LYS A 424 -26.84 11.89 -6.98
N LEU A 425 -26.94 10.56 -6.85
CA LEU A 425 -27.45 9.93 -5.63
C LEU A 425 -26.55 10.17 -4.41
N LYS A 426 -25.23 10.19 -4.61
CA LYS A 426 -24.28 10.47 -3.52
C LYS A 426 -24.48 11.90 -2.99
N ASP A 427 -24.65 12.87 -3.87
CA ASP A 427 -24.89 14.27 -3.49
C ASP A 427 -26.27 14.45 -2.82
N LEU A 428 -27.30 13.74 -3.29
CA LEU A 428 -28.63 13.72 -2.68
C LEU A 428 -28.57 13.21 -1.24
N THR A 429 -27.99 12.02 -1.03
CA THR A 429 -28.02 11.31 0.27
C THR A 429 -27.08 11.92 1.32
N THR A 430 -26.06 12.67 0.89
CA THR A 430 -25.15 13.37 1.80
C THR A 430 -25.66 14.75 2.24
N SER A 431 -26.68 15.29 1.56
CA SER A 431 -27.25 16.61 1.84
C SER A 431 -27.94 16.69 3.21
N ASP A 432 -27.85 17.86 3.87
CA ASP A 432 -28.45 18.08 5.20
C ASP A 432 -29.97 17.89 5.19
N ASN A 433 -30.64 18.31 4.11
CA ASN A 433 -32.09 18.12 3.93
C ASN A 433 -32.49 16.64 3.85
N PHE A 434 -31.63 15.78 3.31
CA PHE A 434 -31.89 14.34 3.24
C PHE A 434 -31.69 13.68 4.62
N LYS A 435 -30.67 14.12 5.37
CA LYS A 435 -30.38 13.63 6.72
C LYS A 435 -31.51 13.90 7.72
N GLU A 436 -32.39 14.88 7.47
CA GLU A 436 -33.58 15.11 8.29
C GLU A 436 -34.53 13.90 8.34
N TYR A 437 -34.53 13.05 7.29
CA TYR A 437 -35.36 11.85 7.23
C TYR A 437 -34.74 10.65 7.98
N ASP A 438 -33.45 10.71 8.32
CA ASP A 438 -32.72 9.67 9.07
C ASP A 438 -31.86 10.32 10.18
N PRO A 439 -32.49 10.89 11.23
CA PRO A 439 -31.79 11.60 12.30
C PRO A 439 -30.91 10.67 13.16
N GLU A 440 -31.15 9.36 13.10
CA GLU A 440 -30.38 8.33 13.81
C GLU A 440 -29.26 7.73 12.95
N CYS A 441 -29.06 8.23 11.71
CA CYS A 441 -28.04 7.78 10.74
C CYS A 441 -28.02 6.27 10.47
N LYS A 442 -29.18 5.60 10.62
CA LYS A 442 -29.34 4.15 10.49
C LYS A 442 -29.12 3.66 9.05
N GLY A 443 -29.21 4.55 8.06
CA GLY A 443 -29.04 4.19 6.65
C GLY A 443 -30.30 3.65 5.98
N ILE A 444 -31.46 3.78 6.61
CA ILE A 444 -32.73 3.20 6.13
C ILE A 444 -33.77 4.30 5.93
N ILE A 445 -34.49 4.26 4.81
CA ILE A 445 -35.53 5.25 4.46
C ILE A 445 -36.75 4.56 3.83
N SER A 446 -37.95 5.15 3.97
CA SER A 446 -39.13 4.67 3.24
C SER A 446 -39.14 5.13 1.79
N LYS A 447 -39.72 4.35 0.87
CA LYS A 447 -39.84 4.76 -0.55
C LYS A 447 -40.56 6.10 -0.72
N LYS A 448 -41.57 6.37 0.11
CA LYS A 448 -42.34 7.64 0.06
C LYS A 448 -41.52 8.84 0.50
N GLU A 449 -40.72 8.70 1.55
CA GLU A 449 -39.82 9.77 2.01
C GLU A 449 -38.70 10.02 1.02
N PHE A 450 -38.14 8.95 0.45
CA PHE A 450 -37.15 9.04 -0.61
C PHE A 450 -37.70 9.79 -1.84
N GLN A 451 -38.91 9.42 -2.29
CA GLN A 451 -39.62 10.12 -3.37
C GLN A 451 -39.81 11.61 -3.05
N LYS A 452 -40.32 11.93 -1.85
CA LYS A 452 -40.56 13.31 -1.42
C LYS A 452 -39.27 14.12 -1.37
N SER A 453 -38.16 13.51 -0.94
CA SER A 453 -36.85 14.14 -0.90
C SER A 453 -36.38 14.51 -2.32
N MET A 454 -36.47 13.57 -3.27
CA MET A 454 -36.13 13.82 -4.68
C MET A 454 -37.01 14.91 -5.33
N GLU A 455 -38.32 14.88 -5.09
CA GLU A 455 -39.26 15.89 -5.59
C GLU A 455 -38.96 17.30 -5.01
N SER A 456 -38.47 17.36 -3.77
CA SER A 456 -38.15 18.62 -3.10
C SER A 456 -36.89 19.30 -3.69
N GLN A 457 -35.87 18.52 -4.05
CA GLN A 457 -34.60 19.03 -4.58
C GLN A 457 -34.65 19.41 -6.07
N LYS A 458 -35.65 18.92 -6.82
CA LYS A 458 -35.88 19.24 -8.25
C LYS A 458 -34.69 18.93 -9.18
N GLN A 459 -33.83 18.01 -8.80
CA GLN A 459 -32.70 17.55 -9.62
C GLN A 459 -33.08 16.41 -10.58
N TYR A 460 -34.22 15.77 -10.33
CA TYR A 460 -34.74 14.60 -11.06
C TYR A 460 -36.08 14.90 -11.73
N SER A 461 -36.34 14.28 -12.87
CA SER A 461 -37.66 14.25 -13.52
C SER A 461 -38.57 13.18 -12.92
N GLN A 462 -39.88 13.31 -13.09
CA GLN A 462 -40.85 12.35 -12.52
C GLN A 462 -40.59 10.91 -12.99
N SER A 463 -40.23 10.71 -14.26
CA SER A 463 -39.88 9.40 -14.81
C SER A 463 -38.59 8.82 -14.22
N GLU A 464 -37.61 9.67 -13.90
CA GLU A 464 -36.36 9.23 -13.26
C GLU A 464 -36.61 8.79 -11.82
N ILE A 465 -37.45 9.53 -11.09
CA ILE A 465 -37.85 9.17 -9.72
C ILE A 465 -38.56 7.82 -9.72
N GLU A 466 -39.54 7.62 -10.61
CA GLU A 466 -40.24 6.34 -10.75
C GLU A 466 -39.29 5.18 -11.10
N PHE A 467 -38.29 5.45 -11.95
CA PHE A 467 -37.26 4.47 -12.29
C PHE A 467 -36.37 4.13 -11.09
N LEU A 468 -35.84 5.11 -10.36
CA LEU A 468 -35.01 4.87 -9.18
C LEU A 468 -35.77 4.11 -8.09
N LEU A 469 -37.05 4.41 -7.89
CA LEU A 469 -37.93 3.67 -6.97
C LEU A 469 -38.18 2.22 -7.40
N SER A 470 -38.13 1.93 -8.70
CA SER A 470 -38.19 0.57 -9.24
C SER A 470 -36.89 -0.22 -9.02
N CYS A 471 -35.74 0.47 -8.98
CA CYS A 471 -34.44 -0.15 -8.66
C CYS A 471 -34.25 -0.40 -7.15
N ALA A 472 -34.94 0.38 -6.30
CA ALA A 472 -34.86 0.24 -4.85
C ALA A 472 -35.68 -0.96 -4.36
N GLU A 473 -35.03 -1.91 -3.70
CA GLU A 473 -35.71 -3.05 -3.07
C GLU A 473 -36.14 -2.67 -1.65
N ALA A 474 -37.44 -2.59 -1.42
CA ALA A 474 -37.97 -2.35 -0.08
C ALA A 474 -38.44 -3.64 0.58
N ASP A 475 -38.32 -3.67 1.90
CA ASP A 475 -38.85 -4.73 2.75
C ASP A 475 -40.38 -4.69 2.80
N GLU A 476 -40.98 -5.59 3.60
CA GLU A 476 -42.44 -5.64 3.80
C GLU A 476 -43.03 -4.32 4.36
N ASN A 477 -42.20 -3.45 4.93
CA ASN A 477 -42.60 -2.17 5.52
C ASN A 477 -42.35 -0.96 4.60
N ASP A 478 -42.00 -1.17 3.32
CA ASP A 478 -41.66 -0.12 2.36
C ASP A 478 -40.37 0.65 2.72
N MET A 479 -39.50 0.05 3.55
CA MET A 479 -38.20 0.59 3.97
C MET A 479 -37.07 -0.09 3.20
N PHE A 480 -36.03 0.66 2.83
CA PHE A 480 -34.83 0.11 2.19
C PHE A 480 -33.56 0.79 2.68
N ASN A 481 -32.43 0.09 2.53
CA ASN A 481 -31.11 0.61 2.87
C ASN A 481 -30.62 1.53 1.75
N TYR A 482 -30.63 2.85 1.98
CA TYR A 482 -30.17 3.80 0.97
C TYR A 482 -28.65 3.84 0.84
N LYS A 483 -27.89 3.48 1.88
CA LYS A 483 -26.42 3.43 1.82
C LYS A 483 -25.96 2.32 0.87
N GLU A 484 -26.48 1.10 1.08
CA GLU A 484 -26.21 -0.04 0.19
C GLU A 484 -26.71 0.24 -1.23
N PHE A 485 -27.89 0.86 -1.38
CA PHE A 485 -28.41 1.24 -2.68
C PHE A 485 -27.48 2.22 -3.43
N VAL A 486 -26.94 3.23 -2.73
CA VAL A 486 -25.98 4.16 -3.32
C VAL A 486 -24.70 3.42 -3.70
N GLU A 487 -24.07 2.67 -2.80
CA GLU A 487 -22.82 1.93 -3.08
C GLU A 487 -22.96 0.96 -4.26
N ARG A 488 -24.10 0.26 -4.33
CA ARG A 488 -24.39 -0.73 -5.38
C ARG A 488 -24.40 -0.14 -6.79
N PHE A 489 -24.88 1.10 -6.96
CA PHE A 489 -25.03 1.72 -8.28
C PHE A 489 -24.03 2.85 -8.56
N HIS A 490 -23.59 3.58 -7.53
CA HIS A 490 -22.69 4.72 -7.66
C HIS A 490 -21.29 4.30 -8.10
N GLU A 491 -20.67 3.33 -7.43
CA GLU A 491 -19.28 2.94 -7.75
C GLU A 491 -19.15 2.34 -9.17
N PRO A 492 -20.00 1.38 -9.60
CA PRO A 492 -19.95 0.92 -10.98
C PRO A 492 -20.21 2.07 -11.98
N ALA A 493 -21.15 2.98 -11.69
CA ALA A 493 -21.45 4.12 -12.56
C ALA A 493 -20.31 5.15 -12.60
N LYS A 494 -19.58 5.32 -11.51
CA LYS A 494 -18.41 6.19 -11.41
C LYS A 494 -17.28 5.69 -12.32
N ASP A 495 -16.96 4.40 -12.26
CA ASP A 495 -15.87 3.80 -13.01
C ASP A 495 -16.06 3.88 -14.53
N ILE A 496 -17.26 3.52 -15.03
CA ILE A 496 -17.58 3.66 -16.46
C ILE A 496 -17.84 5.12 -16.85
N GLY A 497 -18.50 5.89 -15.98
CA GLY A 497 -18.87 7.27 -16.23
C GLY A 497 -17.65 8.14 -16.50
N PHE A 498 -16.53 7.88 -15.79
CA PHE A 498 -15.26 8.55 -16.03
C PHE A 498 -14.76 8.33 -17.46
N ASN A 499 -14.75 7.09 -17.95
CA ASN A 499 -14.28 6.77 -19.30
C ASN A 499 -15.15 7.40 -20.39
N VAL A 500 -16.46 7.46 -20.18
CA VAL A 500 -17.39 8.15 -21.10
C VAL A 500 -17.17 9.67 -21.08
N ALA A 501 -16.97 10.27 -19.91
CA ALA A 501 -16.64 11.68 -19.76
C ALA A 501 -15.30 12.03 -20.45
N VAL A 502 -14.27 11.20 -20.29
CA VAL A 502 -12.99 11.33 -20.99
C VAL A 502 -13.18 11.24 -22.49
N LEU A 503 -13.97 10.29 -22.99
CA LEU A 503 -14.20 10.14 -24.41
C LEU A 503 -14.87 11.37 -25.03
N LEU A 504 -15.92 11.89 -24.39
CA LEU A 504 -16.60 13.11 -24.87
C LEU A 504 -15.69 14.34 -24.81
N THR A 505 -14.92 14.48 -23.73
CA THR A 505 -13.92 15.55 -23.60
C THR A 505 -12.88 15.46 -24.70
N ASN A 506 -12.30 14.28 -24.92
CA ASN A 506 -11.27 14.04 -25.93
C ASN A 506 -11.81 14.31 -27.35
N LEU A 507 -13.02 13.83 -27.67
CA LEU A 507 -13.67 14.12 -28.95
C LEU A 507 -13.94 15.62 -29.14
N SER A 508 -14.33 16.35 -28.08
CA SER A 508 -14.59 17.79 -28.17
C SER A 508 -13.32 18.58 -28.53
N GLU A 509 -12.17 18.14 -28.04
CA GLU A 509 -10.88 18.76 -28.38
C GLU A 509 -10.39 18.36 -29.78
N HIS A 510 -10.67 17.14 -30.22
CA HIS A 510 -10.37 16.69 -31.59
C HIS A 510 -11.30 17.28 -32.65
N MET A 511 -12.55 17.63 -32.28
CA MET A 511 -13.62 18.12 -33.17
C MET A 511 -14.30 19.39 -32.63
N PRO A 512 -13.58 20.51 -32.40
CA PRO A 512 -14.02 21.67 -31.60
C PRO A 512 -15.15 22.52 -32.22
N HIS A 513 -15.56 22.24 -33.46
CA HIS A 513 -16.56 23.03 -34.19
C HIS A 513 -17.73 22.19 -34.71
N ASP A 514 -17.92 20.96 -34.22
CA ASP A 514 -19.08 20.13 -34.58
C ASP A 514 -20.26 20.40 -33.65
N SER A 515 -21.30 21.07 -34.16
CA SER A 515 -22.51 21.41 -33.40
C SER A 515 -23.29 20.17 -32.92
N ARG A 516 -23.12 19.02 -33.58
CA ARG A 516 -23.78 17.77 -33.20
C ARG A 516 -23.18 17.21 -31.91
N LEU A 517 -21.87 17.38 -31.73
CA LEU A 517 -21.18 16.97 -30.52
C LEU A 517 -21.55 17.86 -29.33
N ALA A 518 -21.73 19.16 -29.56
CA ALA A 518 -22.19 20.10 -28.52
C ALA A 518 -23.49 19.66 -27.85
N THR A 519 -24.44 19.09 -28.62
CA THR A 519 -25.69 18.55 -28.05
C THR A 519 -25.43 17.44 -27.03
N PHE A 520 -24.45 16.55 -27.28
CA PHE A 520 -24.09 15.50 -26.32
C PHE A 520 -23.34 16.05 -25.10
N LEU A 521 -22.52 17.09 -25.27
CA LEU A 521 -21.86 17.76 -24.16
C LEU A 521 -22.88 18.44 -23.24
N ASP A 522 -23.88 19.12 -23.81
CA ASP A 522 -24.98 19.73 -23.05
C ASP A 522 -25.78 18.68 -22.25
N LEU A 523 -26.01 17.50 -22.85
CA LEU A 523 -26.67 16.35 -22.20
C LEU A 523 -25.82 15.75 -21.07
N ALA A 524 -24.49 15.76 -21.22
CA ALA A 524 -23.54 15.18 -20.28
C ALA A 524 -22.97 16.19 -19.28
N GLU A 525 -23.46 17.43 -19.24
CA GLU A 525 -22.87 18.54 -18.47
C GLU A 525 -22.69 18.19 -16.97
N SER A 526 -23.69 17.56 -16.37
CA SER A 526 -23.63 17.09 -14.98
C SER A 526 -22.57 16.02 -14.75
N VAL A 527 -22.46 15.06 -15.69
CA VAL A 527 -21.46 13.98 -15.64
C VAL A 527 -20.06 14.56 -15.82
N LEU A 528 -19.87 15.47 -16.77
CA LEU A 528 -18.60 16.16 -17.01
C LEU A 528 -18.18 17.00 -15.78
N SER A 529 -19.12 17.72 -15.18
CA SER A 529 -18.85 18.53 -13.97
C SER A 529 -18.48 17.66 -12.77
N TYR A 530 -19.12 16.50 -12.61
CA TYR A 530 -18.80 15.56 -11.52
C TYR A 530 -17.36 15.04 -11.64
N PHE A 531 -16.88 14.74 -12.85
CA PHE A 531 -15.54 14.18 -13.08
C PHE A 531 -14.44 15.23 -13.30
N GLU A 532 -14.75 16.50 -13.53
CA GLU A 532 -13.75 17.56 -13.72
C GLU A 532 -12.67 17.57 -12.61
N PRO A 533 -13.00 17.44 -11.30
CA PRO A 533 -12.01 17.41 -10.23
C PRO A 533 -11.14 16.14 -10.18
N TYR A 534 -11.50 15.09 -10.93
CA TYR A 534 -10.81 13.80 -11.00
C TYR A 534 -10.11 13.59 -12.35
N LEU A 535 -10.30 14.50 -13.31
CA LEU A 535 -9.73 14.41 -14.64
C LEU A 535 -8.35 15.09 -14.70
N GLY A 536 -7.29 14.28 -14.75
CA GLY A 536 -5.95 14.73 -15.07
C GLY A 536 -5.76 14.99 -16.57
N ARG A 537 -5.08 16.08 -16.91
CA ARG A 537 -4.68 16.43 -18.29
C ARG A 537 -3.19 16.75 -18.32
N ILE A 538 -2.44 16.07 -19.20
CA ILE A 538 -1.02 16.35 -19.42
C ILE A 538 -0.71 16.41 -20.92
N GLU A 539 0.17 17.35 -21.30
CA GLU A 539 0.68 17.48 -22.66
C GLU A 539 2.10 16.93 -22.73
N ILE A 540 2.33 15.98 -23.64
CA ILE A 540 3.62 15.34 -23.87
C ILE A 540 4.06 15.49 -25.32
N LEU A 541 5.37 15.47 -25.56
CA LEU A 541 5.90 15.40 -26.92
C LEU A 541 5.95 13.93 -27.36
N GLY A 542 5.02 13.52 -28.21
CA GLY A 542 4.95 12.15 -28.72
C GLY A 542 6.07 11.79 -29.68
N SER A 543 6.18 10.51 -30.03
CA SER A 543 7.22 9.96 -30.93
C SER A 543 7.23 10.61 -32.32
N ALA A 544 6.06 11.09 -32.78
CA ALA A 544 5.89 11.84 -34.03
C ALA A 544 6.36 13.30 -33.94
N LYS A 545 7.00 13.72 -32.84
CA LYS A 545 7.40 15.12 -32.54
C LYS A 545 6.22 16.08 -32.58
N ARG A 546 5.04 15.61 -32.19
CA ARG A 546 3.81 16.39 -32.05
C ARG A 546 3.38 16.37 -30.59
N ILE A 547 2.68 17.41 -30.18
CA ILE A 547 2.10 17.47 -28.84
C ILE A 547 0.91 16.50 -28.82
N GLU A 548 0.90 15.62 -27.85
CA GLU A 548 -0.17 14.67 -27.57
C GLU A 548 -0.72 14.98 -26.18
N ARG A 549 -2.03 14.78 -26.00
CA ARG A 549 -2.70 14.94 -24.72
C ARG A 549 -3.00 13.58 -24.13
N VAL A 550 -2.68 13.41 -22.87
CA VAL A 550 -2.99 12.22 -22.09
C VAL A 550 -3.96 12.61 -20.99
N TYR A 551 -5.05 11.84 -20.92
CA TYR A 551 -6.06 11.95 -19.88
C TYR A 551 -5.91 10.77 -18.93
N PHE A 552 -6.04 11.02 -17.63
CA PHE A 552 -5.93 9.98 -16.61
C PHE A 552 -6.80 10.33 -15.39
N GLU A 553 -7.20 9.31 -14.65
CA GLU A 553 -7.97 9.49 -13.43
C GLU A 553 -7.04 9.85 -12.26
N ILE A 554 -7.47 10.83 -11.47
CA ILE A 554 -6.83 11.20 -10.21
C ILE A 554 -7.73 10.71 -9.07
N SER A 555 -7.23 9.78 -8.25
CA SER A 555 -7.97 9.27 -7.10
C SER A 555 -8.33 10.38 -6.10
N GLU A 556 -9.48 10.25 -5.45
CA GLU A 556 -9.93 11.16 -4.37
C GLU A 556 -8.90 11.25 -3.24
N SER A 557 -8.36 10.10 -2.80
CA SER A 557 -7.36 10.01 -1.73
C SER A 557 -6.07 10.78 -2.04
N SER A 558 -5.49 10.60 -3.24
CA SER A 558 -4.29 11.33 -3.67
C SER A 558 -4.51 12.84 -3.72
N ARG A 559 -5.71 13.28 -4.16
CA ARG A 559 -6.06 14.70 -4.21
C ARG A 559 -6.14 15.30 -2.80
N GLU A 560 -6.81 14.62 -1.88
CA GLU A 560 -6.89 15.06 -0.48
C GLU A 560 -5.52 15.13 0.19
N GLN A 561 -4.66 14.14 -0.06
CA GLN A 561 -3.29 14.14 0.43
C GLN A 561 -2.47 15.31 -0.13
N TRP A 562 -2.61 15.63 -1.41
CA TRP A 562 -1.95 16.77 -2.05
C TRP A 562 -2.38 18.12 -1.46
N GLU A 563 -3.64 18.23 -1.04
CA GLU A 563 -4.21 19.44 -0.47
C GLU A 563 -3.78 19.71 1.00
N LYS A 564 -3.10 18.74 1.65
CA LYS A 564 -2.63 18.87 3.03
C LYS A 564 -1.61 20.02 3.19
N PRO A 565 -1.66 20.79 4.29
CA PRO A 565 -0.78 21.95 4.51
C PRO A 565 0.72 21.64 4.42
N GLN A 566 1.14 20.47 4.88
CA GLN A 566 2.53 19.99 4.83
C GLN A 566 3.06 19.95 3.38
N VAL A 567 2.33 19.27 2.48
CA VAL A 567 2.73 19.11 1.07
C VAL A 567 2.68 20.45 0.35
N LYS A 568 1.66 21.28 0.64
CA LYS A 568 1.55 22.65 0.10
C LYS A 568 2.74 23.53 0.47
N GLU A 569 3.25 23.42 1.70
CA GLU A 569 4.43 24.16 2.15
C GLU A 569 5.71 23.63 1.49
N SER A 570 5.88 22.31 1.41
CA SER A 570 6.99 21.67 0.69
C SER A 570 7.06 22.14 -0.77
N LYS A 571 5.90 22.19 -1.45
CA LYS A 571 5.77 22.73 -2.80
C LYS A 571 6.17 24.22 -2.89
N ARG A 572 5.75 25.05 -1.93
CA ARG A 572 6.12 26.48 -1.91
C ARG A 572 7.63 26.66 -1.80
N GLN A 573 8.27 25.89 -0.93
CA GLN A 573 9.73 25.91 -0.78
C GLN A 573 10.44 25.47 -2.06
N PHE A 574 10.02 24.36 -2.66
CA PHE A 574 10.57 23.88 -3.92
C PHE A 574 10.51 24.92 -5.05
N ILE A 575 9.35 25.59 -5.22
CA ILE A 575 9.18 26.63 -6.24
C ILE A 575 10.17 27.78 -6.01
N PHE A 576 10.39 28.17 -4.76
CA PHE A 576 11.36 29.21 -4.40
C PHE A 576 12.79 28.81 -4.78
N ASP A 577 13.20 27.58 -4.44
CA ASP A 577 14.56 27.09 -4.68
C ASP A 577 14.86 27.00 -6.19
N VAL A 578 13.92 26.45 -6.97
CA VAL A 578 14.10 26.26 -8.43
C VAL A 578 14.18 27.58 -9.20
N VAL A 579 13.43 28.60 -8.77
CA VAL A 579 13.45 29.92 -9.41
C VAL A 579 14.74 30.68 -9.09
N ASN A 580 15.29 30.50 -7.88
CA ASN A 580 16.49 31.18 -7.45
C ASN A 580 17.79 30.55 -7.97
N GLU A 581 17.86 29.22 -8.05
CA GLU A 581 19.12 28.51 -8.27
C GLU A 581 19.20 27.71 -9.59
N GLY A 582 18.09 27.50 -10.31
CA GLY A 582 18.05 26.53 -11.41
C GLY A 582 18.56 27.04 -12.78
N GLY A 583 19.50 26.31 -13.38
CA GLY A 583 19.76 26.31 -14.84
C GLY A 583 18.67 25.58 -15.64
N GLU A 584 18.54 25.79 -16.95
CA GLU A 584 17.40 25.31 -17.75
C GLU A 584 17.25 23.78 -17.81
N SER A 585 18.35 23.02 -17.87
CA SER A 585 18.33 21.55 -17.85
C SER A 585 18.13 20.97 -16.44
N GLU A 586 18.71 21.60 -15.42
CA GLU A 586 18.62 21.15 -14.03
C GLU A 586 17.21 21.33 -13.45
N LYS A 587 16.45 22.31 -13.94
CA LYS A 587 15.06 22.56 -13.52
C LYS A 587 14.17 21.34 -13.66
N MET A 588 14.25 20.63 -14.78
CA MET A 588 13.39 19.46 -15.03
C MET A 588 13.79 18.29 -14.13
N GLU A 589 15.09 18.08 -13.93
CA GLU A 589 15.59 17.03 -13.05
C GLU A 589 15.24 17.29 -11.58
N MET A 590 15.40 18.53 -11.11
CA MET A 590 14.95 18.94 -9.77
C MET A 590 13.44 18.76 -9.58
N PHE A 591 12.64 19.03 -10.61
CA PHE A 591 11.19 18.82 -10.57
C PHE A 591 10.82 17.35 -10.43
N VAL A 592 11.42 16.46 -11.23
CA VAL A 592 11.19 15.02 -11.09
C VAL A 592 11.63 14.53 -9.71
N ASN A 593 12.77 15.01 -9.20
CA ASN A 593 13.25 14.68 -7.86
C ASN A 593 12.27 15.08 -6.75
N PHE A 594 11.65 16.26 -6.88
CA PHE A 594 10.61 16.72 -5.96
C PHE A 594 9.36 15.83 -6.02
N CYS A 595 8.93 15.41 -7.20
CA CYS A 595 7.79 14.49 -7.36
C CYS A 595 8.05 13.14 -6.66
N GLU A 596 9.22 12.54 -6.86
CA GLU A 596 9.59 11.28 -6.19
C GLU A 596 9.66 11.40 -4.67
N ASP A 597 10.23 12.51 -4.17
CA ASP A 597 10.31 12.78 -2.74
C ASP A 597 8.90 12.97 -2.13
N THR A 598 7.99 13.60 -2.89
CA THR A 598 6.61 13.82 -2.45
C THR A 598 5.83 12.52 -2.37
N ILE A 599 6.03 11.57 -3.30
CA ILE A 599 5.41 10.24 -3.24
C ILE A 599 5.79 9.52 -1.94
N PHE A 600 7.08 9.54 -1.58
CA PHE A 600 7.52 8.96 -0.32
C PHE A 600 6.93 9.68 0.90
N GLU A 601 6.86 11.01 0.89
CA GLU A 601 6.23 11.77 1.99
C GLU A 601 4.73 11.46 2.11
N MET A 602 4.01 11.29 1.01
CA MET A 602 2.61 10.88 0.97
C MET A 602 2.41 9.47 1.52
N GLN A 603 3.26 8.52 1.12
CA GLN A 603 3.22 7.14 1.62
C GLN A 603 3.49 7.07 3.13
N LEU A 604 4.50 7.80 3.62
CA LEU A 604 4.79 7.90 5.05
C LEU A 604 3.63 8.55 5.80
N ALA A 605 3.04 9.62 5.25
CA ALA A 605 1.88 10.29 5.84
C ALA A 605 0.65 9.38 5.93
N SER A 606 0.47 8.45 4.98
CA SER A 606 -0.59 7.45 5.02
C SER A 606 -0.35 6.40 6.11
N GLN A 607 0.89 5.94 6.28
CA GLN A 607 1.25 4.93 7.28
C GLN A 607 1.12 5.40 8.74
N ILE A 608 1.30 6.71 8.98
CA ILE A 608 1.18 7.31 10.32
C ILE A 608 -0.25 7.75 10.65
N SER A 609 -1.14 7.84 9.66
CA SER A 609 -2.56 8.06 9.90
C SER A 609 -3.14 6.79 10.51
N GLU A 610 -3.95 6.93 11.56
CA GLU A 610 -4.82 5.84 11.97
C GLU A 610 -5.79 5.56 10.81
N PRO A 611 -6.07 4.29 10.46
CA PRO A 611 -7.21 4.03 9.60
C PRO A 611 -8.42 4.63 10.31
N ASP A 612 -9.19 5.46 9.61
CA ASP A 612 -10.49 5.87 10.12
C ASP A 612 -11.22 4.59 10.48
N VAL A 613 -11.57 4.43 11.76
CA VAL A 613 -12.48 3.38 12.18
C VAL A 613 -13.81 3.74 11.54
N VAL A 614 -13.98 3.31 10.28
CA VAL A 614 -15.28 3.15 9.70
C VAL A 614 -15.99 2.21 10.66
N GLU A 615 -17.06 2.69 11.27
CA GLU A 615 -18.00 1.87 12.02
C GLU A 615 -18.58 0.81 11.06
N GLN A 616 -17.83 -0.27 10.85
CA GLN A 616 -18.31 -1.51 10.30
C GLN A 616 -18.27 -2.51 11.46
N PRO A 617 -19.42 -2.94 11.98
CA PRO A 617 -19.46 -4.09 12.86
C PRO A 617 -19.32 -5.32 11.96
N GLU A 618 -18.09 -5.73 11.65
CA GLU A 618 -17.87 -7.08 11.15
C GLU A 618 -17.90 -8.02 12.35
N GLU A 619 -19.01 -8.76 12.42
CA GLU A 619 -19.33 -9.74 13.43
C GLU A 619 -18.35 -10.93 13.42
N GLU A 620 -18.05 -11.41 14.63
CA GLU A 620 -17.57 -12.76 14.95
C GLU A 620 -16.10 -13.13 14.63
N GLU A 621 -15.12 -12.44 15.22
CA GLU A 621 -13.86 -13.12 15.65
C GLU A 621 -13.01 -12.34 16.70
N GLU A 622 -13.31 -11.06 17.01
CA GLU A 622 -12.54 -10.24 17.96
C GLU A 622 -13.06 -10.21 19.42
N GLU A 623 -14.11 -10.97 19.76
CA GLU A 623 -14.75 -10.88 21.09
C GLU A 623 -13.87 -11.37 22.27
N GLU A 624 -12.85 -12.20 22.03
CA GLU A 624 -12.04 -12.74 23.14
C GLU A 624 -10.97 -11.79 23.68
N ALA A 625 -10.50 -10.81 22.89
CA ALA A 625 -9.51 -9.82 23.33
C ALA A 625 -10.15 -8.59 23.98
N HIS A 626 -11.35 -8.21 23.54
CA HIS A 626 -12.10 -7.08 24.07
C HIS A 626 -12.69 -7.34 25.47
N SER A 627 -13.00 -8.60 25.79
CA SER A 627 -13.54 -9.01 27.09
C SER A 627 -12.65 -8.64 28.30
N ILE A 628 -11.33 -8.68 28.14
CA ILE A 628 -10.38 -8.41 29.24
C ILE A 628 -10.23 -6.90 29.52
N LEU A 629 -10.44 -6.07 28.49
CA LEU A 629 -10.35 -4.61 28.62
C LEU A 629 -11.62 -4.03 29.26
N GLU A 630 -12.78 -4.59 28.91
CA GLU A 630 -14.09 -4.15 29.40
C GLU A 630 -14.31 -4.51 30.89
N GLU A 631 -13.72 -5.60 31.39
CA GLU A 631 -13.78 -5.98 32.80
C GLU A 631 -12.92 -5.06 33.72
N LEU A 632 -12.00 -4.27 33.13
CA LEU A 632 -11.17 -3.29 33.85
C LEU A 632 -11.72 -1.85 33.78
N SER A 633 -12.63 -1.56 32.84
CA SER A 633 -13.34 -0.29 32.71
C SER A 633 -14.81 -0.45 33.09
N GLY A 634 -15.10 -0.56 34.38
CA GLY A 634 -16.48 -0.58 34.87
C GLY A 634 -17.30 0.61 34.33
N GLY A 635 -18.36 0.29 33.61
CA GLY A 635 -19.20 1.22 32.85
C GLY A 635 -19.99 2.22 33.69
N GLU A 636 -20.26 3.37 33.05
CA GLU A 636 -21.38 4.29 33.21
C GLU A 636 -21.10 5.47 32.23
N GLU A 637 -21.33 5.26 30.94
CA GLU A 637 -21.47 6.37 29.98
C GLU A 637 -22.96 6.63 29.78
N ASP A 638 -23.44 7.63 30.51
CA ASP A 638 -24.60 8.44 30.14
C ASP A 638 -24.65 9.64 31.10
N ALA A 639 -24.01 10.75 30.71
CA ALA A 639 -24.50 12.13 30.92
C ALA A 639 -23.40 13.21 30.76
N LEU A 640 -23.70 14.16 29.87
CA LEU A 640 -23.25 15.56 29.81
C LEU A 640 -21.79 15.83 29.37
N GLU A 641 -21.68 16.12 28.07
CA GLU A 641 -20.66 16.98 27.46
C GLU A 641 -20.49 18.29 28.26
N SER A 642 -19.26 18.81 28.30
CA SER A 642 -18.82 20.10 28.87
C SER A 642 -18.17 20.12 30.27
N ALA A 643 -17.75 18.99 30.85
CA ALA A 643 -16.91 19.01 32.06
C ALA A 643 -15.47 18.56 31.77
N SER A 644 -14.49 19.43 32.06
CA SER A 644 -13.06 19.13 31.86
C SER A 644 -12.67 17.76 32.43
N ALA A 645 -11.79 17.02 31.73
CA ALA A 645 -11.28 15.71 32.14
C ALA A 645 -10.74 15.70 33.59
N PHE A 646 -10.22 16.85 34.06
CA PHE A 646 -9.79 17.08 35.44
C PHE A 646 -10.93 16.98 36.47
N THR A 647 -12.11 17.52 36.15
CA THR A 647 -13.28 17.49 37.03
C THR A 647 -13.83 16.07 37.16
N THR A 648 -13.81 15.30 36.07
CA THR A 648 -14.27 13.91 36.03
C THR A 648 -13.28 12.97 36.76
N ALA A 649 -11.98 13.17 36.58
CA ALA A 649 -10.94 12.47 37.34
C ALA A 649 -11.05 12.75 38.86
N CYS A 650 -11.23 14.00 39.26
CA CYS A 650 -11.43 14.38 40.68
C CYS A 650 -12.71 13.75 41.27
N ARG A 651 -13.78 13.65 40.49
CA ARG A 651 -15.05 13.04 40.92
C ARG A 651 -14.90 11.53 41.12
N SER A 652 -14.17 10.85 40.23
CA SER A 652 -13.87 9.42 40.31
C SER A 652 -12.96 9.07 41.51
N VAL A 653 -11.91 9.86 41.74
CA VAL A 653 -11.04 9.72 42.93
C VAL A 653 -11.83 9.93 44.23
N LYS A 654 -12.73 10.92 44.27
CA LYS A 654 -13.61 11.18 45.41
C LYS A 654 -14.58 10.03 45.67
N LYS A 655 -15.13 9.40 44.61
CA LYS A 655 -16.01 8.21 44.70
C LYS A 655 -15.22 7.01 45.25
N LYS A 656 -14.02 6.72 44.71
CA LYS A 656 -13.15 5.63 45.21
C LYS A 656 -12.67 5.83 46.66
N ILE A 657 -12.38 7.07 47.08
CA ILE A 657 -12.04 7.38 48.49
C ILE A 657 -13.27 7.21 49.41
N SER A 658 -14.46 7.56 48.94
CA SER A 658 -15.72 7.35 49.67
C SER A 658 -15.99 5.86 49.90
N ASP A 659 -15.75 5.01 48.89
CA ASP A 659 -15.96 3.56 48.98
C ASP A 659 -14.95 2.90 49.92
N ILE A 660 -13.69 3.33 49.91
CA ILE A 660 -12.67 2.90 50.89
C ILE A 660 -13.07 3.33 52.32
N ARG A 661 -13.63 4.54 52.49
CA ARG A 661 -14.10 5.04 53.79
C ARG A 661 -15.30 4.24 54.34
N GLN A 662 -16.15 3.69 53.47
CA GLN A 662 -17.22 2.78 53.87
C GLN A 662 -16.69 1.40 54.32
N ILE A 663 -15.63 0.89 53.68
CA ILE A 663 -14.99 -0.38 54.05
C ILE A 663 -14.34 -0.28 55.45
N PHE A 664 -13.73 0.87 55.78
CA PHE A 664 -13.11 1.13 57.09
C PHE A 664 -14.06 1.68 58.18
N ALA A 665 -15.38 1.74 57.92
CA ALA A 665 -16.33 2.22 58.91
C ALA A 665 -16.32 1.35 60.19
N VAL A 666 -16.10 1.99 61.34
CA VAL A 666 -15.91 1.40 62.68
C VAL A 666 -17.00 0.38 63.10
N LYS A 667 -18.18 0.43 62.46
CA LYS A 667 -19.27 -0.55 62.65
C LYS A 667 -18.98 -1.95 62.06
N ASN A 668 -18.19 -2.07 60.98
CA ASN A 668 -17.84 -3.36 60.36
C ASN A 668 -16.68 -4.08 61.07
N ILE A 669 -15.69 -3.33 61.57
CA ILE A 669 -14.54 -3.86 62.34
C ILE A 669 -15.03 -4.54 63.64
N ARG A 670 -16.06 -3.98 64.29
CA ARG A 670 -16.63 -4.53 65.53
C ARG A 670 -17.41 -5.85 65.34
N LYS A 671 -17.93 -6.12 64.13
CA LYS A 671 -18.56 -7.39 63.75
C LYS A 671 -17.53 -8.48 63.42
N GLN A 672 -16.42 -8.12 62.79
CA GLN A 672 -15.33 -9.05 62.45
C GLN A 672 -14.53 -9.49 63.68
N PHE A 673 -14.29 -8.60 64.66
CA PHE A 673 -13.61 -8.96 65.92
C PHE A 673 -14.35 -10.02 66.77
N LYS A 674 -15.67 -10.16 66.62
CA LYS A 674 -16.45 -11.21 67.29
C LYS A 674 -16.30 -12.59 66.63
N LYS A 675 -15.92 -12.66 65.35
CA LYS A 675 -15.64 -13.93 64.63
C LYS A 675 -14.22 -14.45 64.88
N VAL A 676 -13.26 -13.55 65.13
CA VAL A 676 -11.84 -13.92 65.40
C VAL A 676 -11.65 -14.70 66.70
N LYS A 677 -12.58 -14.59 67.67
CA LYS A 677 -12.53 -15.32 68.95
C LYS A 677 -12.83 -16.83 68.87
N LYS A 678 -13.04 -17.40 67.68
CA LYS A 678 -13.39 -18.82 67.49
C LYS A 678 -12.49 -19.61 66.52
N LEU A 679 -11.40 -19.04 66.02
CA LEU A 679 -10.53 -19.71 65.04
C LEU A 679 -9.24 -20.25 65.67
N SER A 680 -8.70 -21.34 65.12
CA SER A 680 -7.47 -21.95 65.62
C SER A 680 -6.23 -21.16 65.20
N ILE A 681 -5.14 -21.29 65.95
CA ILE A 681 -3.88 -20.53 65.75
C ILE A 681 -3.31 -20.68 64.32
N ARG A 682 -3.59 -21.80 63.64
CA ARG A 682 -3.12 -22.06 62.27
C ARG A 682 -3.89 -21.27 61.20
N GLU A 683 -5.17 -21.01 61.43
CA GLU A 683 -6.01 -20.17 60.56
C GLU A 683 -5.73 -18.68 60.78
N LEU A 684 -5.34 -18.31 62.01
CA LEU A 684 -4.94 -16.94 62.34
C LEU A 684 -3.68 -16.51 61.59
N ILE A 685 -2.66 -17.38 61.51
CA ILE A 685 -1.40 -17.09 60.81
C ILE A 685 -1.63 -17.01 59.29
N THR A 686 -2.38 -17.95 58.72
CA THR A 686 -2.68 -17.96 57.27
C THR A 686 -3.55 -16.76 56.87
N GLY A 687 -4.54 -16.41 57.69
CA GLY A 687 -5.35 -15.20 57.51
C GLY A 687 -4.56 -13.90 57.71
N PHE A 688 -3.56 -13.89 58.60
CA PHE A 688 -2.66 -12.75 58.79
C PHE A 688 -1.80 -12.50 57.54
N PHE A 689 -1.16 -13.55 57.00
CA PHE A 689 -0.38 -13.42 55.76
C PHE A 689 -1.25 -13.07 54.54
N SER A 690 -2.43 -13.67 54.39
CA SER A 690 -3.36 -13.33 53.29
C SER A 690 -3.88 -11.89 53.40
N PHE A 691 -4.17 -11.41 54.61
CA PHE A 691 -4.59 -10.02 54.84
C PHE A 691 -3.47 -9.03 54.49
N PHE A 692 -2.24 -9.27 54.95
CA PHE A 692 -1.10 -8.42 54.59
C PHE A 692 -0.75 -8.51 53.10
N TRP A 693 -0.89 -9.68 52.47
CA TRP A 693 -0.68 -9.84 51.03
C TRP A 693 -1.74 -9.11 50.20
N MET A 694 -3.01 -9.16 50.62
CA MET A 694 -4.09 -8.40 49.99
C MET A 694 -3.92 -6.88 50.20
N LEU A 695 -3.44 -6.47 51.37
CA LEU A 695 -3.17 -5.05 51.68
C LEU A 695 -1.94 -4.55 50.91
N PHE A 696 -0.93 -5.40 50.71
CA PHE A 696 0.23 -5.13 49.88
C PHE A 696 -0.16 -5.01 48.40
N ILE A 697 -0.90 -5.98 47.84
CA ILE A 697 -1.40 -5.90 46.46
C ILE A 697 -2.34 -4.71 46.29
N GLY A 698 -3.22 -4.44 47.25
CA GLY A 698 -4.14 -3.29 47.20
C GLY A 698 -3.40 -1.95 47.26
N PHE A 699 -2.33 -1.85 48.06
CA PHE A 699 -1.47 -0.68 48.13
C PHE A 699 -0.71 -0.45 46.82
N PHE A 700 -0.12 -1.50 46.25
CA PHE A 700 0.54 -1.41 44.95
C PHE A 700 -0.45 -1.13 43.81
N LYS A 701 -1.61 -1.80 43.74
CA LYS A 701 -2.67 -1.47 42.77
C LYS A 701 -3.19 -0.05 42.95
N GLY A 702 -3.29 0.44 44.19
CA GLY A 702 -3.65 1.82 44.50
C GLY A 702 -2.61 2.82 44.01
N ILE A 703 -1.32 2.55 44.26
CA ILE A 703 -0.20 3.37 43.77
C ILE A 703 -0.12 3.32 42.25
N PHE A 704 -0.18 2.14 41.62
CA PHE A 704 -0.22 1.99 40.17
C PHE A 704 -1.43 2.72 39.59
N GLY A 705 -2.61 2.62 40.20
CA GLY A 705 -3.79 3.37 39.77
C GLY A 705 -3.66 4.90 39.95
N LEU A 706 -2.95 5.36 40.98
CA LEU A 706 -2.66 6.78 41.20
C LEU A 706 -1.63 7.31 40.20
N ILE A 707 -0.56 6.55 39.95
CA ILE A 707 0.47 6.85 38.96
C ILE A 707 -0.15 6.83 37.57
N PHE A 708 -0.89 5.79 37.22
CA PHE A 708 -1.54 5.67 35.91
C PHE A 708 -2.64 6.71 35.73
N GLY A 709 -3.40 7.05 36.78
CA GLY A 709 -4.36 8.15 36.76
C GLY A 709 -3.69 9.53 36.61
N PHE A 710 -2.53 9.73 37.22
CA PHE A 710 -1.72 10.95 37.05
C PHE A 710 -1.10 11.02 35.65
N PHE A 711 -0.59 9.91 35.13
CA PHE A 711 -0.15 9.80 33.74
C PHE A 711 -1.30 10.04 32.77
N HIS A 712 -2.50 9.49 33.02
CA HIS A 712 -3.68 9.73 32.20
C HIS A 712 -4.14 11.19 32.28
N LEU A 713 -4.01 11.85 33.43
CA LEU A 713 -4.29 13.27 33.59
C LEU A 713 -3.28 14.14 32.81
N ILE A 714 -1.99 13.84 32.92
CA ILE A 714 -0.94 14.50 32.15
C ILE A 714 -1.16 14.23 30.66
N TRP A 715 -1.46 13.00 30.28
CA TRP A 715 -1.71 12.58 28.91
C TRP A 715 -2.90 13.32 28.33
N SER A 716 -4.06 13.26 29.00
CA SER A 716 -5.27 13.98 28.59
C SER A 716 -5.07 15.51 28.57
N SER A 717 -4.27 16.08 29.48
CA SER A 717 -3.96 17.51 29.49
C SER A 717 -2.95 17.95 28.43
N MET A 718 -1.97 17.10 28.09
CA MET A 718 -0.96 17.35 27.07
C MET A 718 -1.49 17.17 25.66
N PHE A 719 -2.41 16.20 25.51
CA PHE A 719 -2.80 15.65 24.22
C PHE A 719 -4.30 15.83 23.90
N GLY A 720 -5.14 16.26 24.85
CA GLY A 720 -6.58 16.46 24.68
C GLY A 720 -6.99 17.82 24.09
N GLY A 721 -6.20 18.39 23.18
CA GLY A 721 -6.51 19.64 22.47
C GLY A 721 -6.44 20.92 23.31
N GLY A 722 -7.06 20.96 24.49
CA GLY A 722 -7.34 22.20 25.24
C GLY A 722 -6.13 23.07 25.60
N LEU A 723 -4.97 22.48 25.92
CA LEU A 723 -3.77 23.27 26.29
C LEU A 723 -3.02 23.79 25.05
N VAL A 724 -2.96 23.00 23.98
CA VAL A 724 -2.35 23.37 22.69
C VAL A 724 -3.22 24.40 21.97
N GLU A 725 -4.53 24.23 22.01
CA GLU A 725 -5.51 25.11 21.38
C GLU A 725 -5.67 26.42 22.18
N GLY A 726 -5.61 26.36 23.52
CA GLY A 726 -5.48 27.54 24.38
C GLY A 726 -4.19 28.33 24.11
N ALA A 727 -3.05 27.66 23.90
CA ALA A 727 -1.79 28.31 23.56
C ALA A 727 -1.75 28.85 22.12
N LYS A 728 -2.38 28.18 21.15
CA LYS A 728 -2.51 28.66 19.76
C LYS A 728 -3.42 29.89 19.64
N ASN A 729 -4.43 30.00 20.53
CA ASN A 729 -5.39 31.11 20.53
C ASN A 729 -4.93 32.34 21.33
N MET A 730 -3.84 32.26 22.09
CA MET A 730 -3.24 33.43 22.75
C MET A 730 -2.54 34.32 21.73
N LYS A 731 -3.10 35.50 21.43
CA LYS A 731 -2.42 36.50 20.61
C LYS A 731 -1.30 37.14 21.42
N VAL A 732 -0.17 37.45 20.76
CA VAL A 732 0.96 38.19 21.36
C VAL A 732 0.49 39.50 22.03
N THR A 733 -0.58 40.11 21.50
CA THR A 733 -1.24 41.29 22.06
C THR A 733 -1.86 41.09 23.45
N ASP A 734 -2.31 39.88 23.77
CA ASP A 734 -2.95 39.56 25.07
C ASP A 734 -1.90 39.30 26.17
N ILE A 735 -0.69 38.87 25.77
CA ILE A 735 0.48 38.70 26.66
C ILE A 735 1.13 40.06 26.96
N LEU A 736 1.23 40.94 25.95
CA LEU A 736 1.78 42.29 26.11
C LEU A 736 0.81 43.29 26.76
N GLY A 737 -0.51 43.09 26.63
CA GLY A 737 -1.52 44.00 27.17
C GLY A 737 -1.67 44.01 28.70
N ASN A 738 -1.14 42.99 29.40
CA ASN A 738 -1.22 42.85 30.86
C ASN A 738 0.14 43.00 31.57
N MET A 739 1.19 43.41 30.87
CA MET A 739 2.50 43.65 31.48
C MET A 739 2.50 45.04 32.13
N PRO A 740 2.61 45.17 33.46
CA PRO A 740 2.73 46.48 34.09
C PRO A 740 4.05 47.12 33.66
N ASP A 741 3.98 48.41 33.29
CA ASP A 741 5.10 49.23 32.82
C ASP A 741 6.28 49.18 33.83
N PRO A 742 7.52 48.78 33.44
CA PRO A 742 8.63 48.57 34.37
C PRO A 742 9.19 49.84 35.03
N THR A 743 8.64 51.03 34.74
CA THR A 743 9.25 52.32 35.11
C THR A 743 8.54 53.12 36.20
N GLN A 744 7.62 52.55 36.98
CA GLN A 744 6.93 53.28 38.07
C GLN A 744 7.15 52.72 39.50
N PHE A 745 8.41 52.44 39.87
CA PHE A 745 8.80 52.34 41.28
C PHE A 745 9.83 53.40 41.64
N GLY A 746 9.37 54.52 42.20
CA GLY A 746 10.23 55.48 42.86
C GLY A 746 9.62 56.87 43.07
N ILE A 747 9.37 57.20 44.34
CA ILE A 747 9.40 58.54 44.98
C ILE A 747 8.04 59.11 45.46
N HIS A 748 7.95 59.23 46.79
CA HIS A 748 6.93 59.81 47.69
C HIS A 748 5.65 58.98 47.91
N GLY A 749 5.19 58.69 49.13
CA GLY A 749 5.53 59.18 50.47
C GLY A 749 4.24 59.46 51.25
N ASP A 750 3.72 58.45 51.94
CA ASP A 750 2.75 58.45 53.06
C ASP A 750 1.38 59.18 52.89
N VAL A 751 0.43 58.77 53.76
CA VAL A 751 -0.90 59.33 54.09
C VAL A 751 -2.14 58.66 53.44
N GLY A 752 -2.72 57.70 54.19
CA GLY A 752 -4.06 57.87 54.80
C GLY A 752 -5.32 57.31 54.11
N GLY A 753 -6.08 56.49 54.87
CA GLY A 753 -7.55 56.34 54.80
C GLY A 753 -8.08 55.25 53.86
N GLU A 754 -8.47 54.09 54.36
CA GLU A 754 -9.84 53.73 54.81
C GLU A 754 -10.88 53.45 53.70
N ASP A 755 -11.45 52.24 53.82
CA ASP A 755 -12.80 51.80 53.47
C ASP A 755 -13.26 51.64 52.00
N LYS A 756 -13.45 50.35 51.66
CA LYS A 756 -14.72 49.69 51.29
C LYS A 756 -15.29 49.75 49.85
N VAL A 757 -15.51 48.51 49.40
CA VAL A 757 -16.78 47.91 48.92
C VAL A 757 -17.03 47.81 47.42
N GLU A 758 -17.29 46.54 47.07
CA GLU A 758 -17.97 45.97 45.91
C GLU A 758 -19.07 46.84 45.28
N ALA A 759 -19.19 46.80 43.95
CA ALA A 759 -20.42 46.32 43.32
C ALA A 759 -20.29 46.20 41.80
N ILE A 760 -20.81 45.06 41.34
CA ILE A 760 -21.23 44.67 39.99
C ILE A 760 -22.17 45.72 39.38
N GLU A 761 -22.12 45.94 38.06
CA GLU A 761 -23.34 46.25 37.31
C GLU A 761 -23.31 45.85 35.83
N SER A 762 -24.43 45.29 35.42
CA SER A 762 -24.78 44.74 34.12
C SER A 762 -25.61 45.72 33.29
N SER A 763 -25.49 45.59 31.96
CA SER A 763 -26.56 45.73 30.94
C SER A 763 -27.42 47.02 30.86
N GLY A 764 -27.30 47.73 29.73
CA GLY A 764 -28.40 47.81 28.74
C GLY A 764 -29.15 49.15 28.52
N SER A 765 -29.50 49.37 27.24
CA SER A 765 -30.58 50.23 26.66
C SER A 765 -30.31 51.75 26.49
N LEU A 766 -30.70 52.47 25.41
CA LEU A 766 -31.34 52.23 24.09
C LEU A 766 -31.50 53.61 23.35
N ASP A 767 -31.49 53.58 22.00
CA ASP A 767 -32.12 54.52 21.01
C ASP A 767 -31.58 55.96 20.83
N LYS A 768 -31.56 56.64 19.67
CA LYS A 768 -32.12 56.53 18.29
C LYS A 768 -31.39 57.61 17.44
N THR A 769 -31.15 57.61 16.11
CA THR A 769 -32.13 57.72 14.99
C THR A 769 -31.40 57.83 13.61
N THR A 770 -31.92 57.14 12.58
CA THR A 770 -32.10 57.50 11.12
C THR A 770 -30.96 57.66 10.08
N THR A 771 -30.75 56.59 9.28
CA THR A 771 -30.96 56.37 7.79
C THR A 771 -30.31 57.21 6.64
N PRO A 772 -30.12 56.61 5.43
CA PRO A 772 -29.06 56.86 4.40
C PRO A 772 -29.63 57.54 3.10
N PRO A 773 -29.04 57.57 1.85
CA PRO A 773 -28.42 56.49 1.02
C PRO A 773 -27.25 56.89 0.03
N GLY A 774 -26.69 55.93 -0.72
CA GLY A 774 -26.28 56.13 -2.13
C GLY A 774 -24.85 55.74 -2.61
N ASP A 775 -24.78 54.60 -3.31
CA ASP A 775 -24.04 54.24 -4.56
C ASP A 775 -22.58 54.63 -4.87
N GLY A 776 -21.87 53.69 -5.51
CA GLY A 776 -20.87 54.00 -6.55
C GLY A 776 -19.62 53.13 -6.57
N THR A 777 -19.46 52.35 -7.65
CA THR A 777 -18.40 51.39 -8.01
C THR A 777 -17.05 52.03 -8.35
N ASP A 778 -15.94 51.27 -8.25
CA ASP A 778 -15.06 50.92 -9.40
C ASP A 778 -13.77 50.17 -9.00
N MET A 779 -13.64 48.97 -9.56
CA MET A 779 -12.49 48.38 -10.27
C MET A 779 -11.05 48.46 -9.71
N ASP A 780 -10.57 47.30 -9.24
CA ASP A 780 -9.54 46.42 -9.83
C ASP A 780 -8.21 46.96 -10.42
N VAL A 781 -7.20 46.07 -10.35
CA VAL A 781 -5.89 45.99 -11.04
C VAL A 781 -4.62 46.25 -10.19
N MET A 782 -4.08 45.13 -9.68
CA MET A 782 -2.79 44.52 -10.09
C MET A 782 -1.49 45.38 -10.07
N LEU A 783 -0.55 44.95 -9.23
CA LEU A 783 0.82 44.52 -9.56
C LEU A 783 1.71 45.45 -10.40
N GLU A 784 2.87 45.84 -9.85
CA GLU A 784 4.19 45.42 -10.34
C GLU A 784 5.35 46.18 -9.66
N MET A 785 6.37 45.42 -9.22
CA MET A 785 7.73 45.47 -9.78
C MET A 785 8.30 46.89 -10.07
N LEU A 786 9.46 47.31 -9.57
CA LEU A 786 10.78 46.75 -9.89
C LEU A 786 11.88 47.67 -9.30
N THR A 787 13.09 47.12 -9.20
CA THR A 787 14.41 47.80 -9.26
C THR A 787 14.96 48.54 -8.03
N ALA A 788 15.92 47.88 -7.37
CA ALA A 788 17.17 48.54 -6.92
C ALA A 788 18.07 48.76 -8.18
N PRO A 789 18.99 49.76 -8.24
CA PRO A 789 20.21 49.73 -7.41
C PRO A 789 20.94 51.08 -7.09
N LYS A 790 21.85 50.95 -6.10
CA LYS A 790 23.20 51.56 -5.94
C LYS A 790 23.43 53.06 -5.60
N LYS A 791 24.06 53.20 -4.41
CA LYS A 791 25.33 53.90 -4.05
C LYS A 791 25.49 55.42 -4.24
N GLU A 792 25.69 56.13 -3.13
CA GLU A 792 26.94 56.77 -2.62
C GLU A 792 26.57 57.63 -1.39
N GLY A 793 27.38 57.81 -0.34
CA GLY A 793 28.81 57.62 -0.18
C GLY A 793 29.22 57.42 1.29
N GLY A 794 30.49 57.05 1.46
CA GLY A 794 31.06 56.62 2.74
C GLY A 794 32.05 57.56 3.42
N LYS A 795 32.76 56.95 4.38
CA LYS A 795 34.06 57.27 5.04
C LYS A 795 34.19 56.22 6.18
N HIS A 796 35.31 55.59 6.56
CA HIS A 796 36.73 55.65 6.20
C HIS A 796 37.47 54.44 6.87
N VAL A 797 38.28 53.69 6.09
CA VAL A 797 39.63 53.07 6.35
C VAL A 797 39.90 52.05 7.49
N GLU A 798 40.10 50.78 7.11
CA GLU A 798 41.34 49.90 7.14
C GLU A 798 42.41 50.00 8.26
N PRO A 799 43.35 49.03 8.45
CA PRO A 799 43.88 47.97 7.53
C PRO A 799 44.02 46.57 8.19
N GLY A 800 44.46 45.45 7.60
CA GLY A 800 45.11 45.14 6.32
C GLY A 800 45.70 43.72 6.35
N LEU A 801 46.02 43.25 5.15
CA LEU A 801 46.60 41.97 4.68
C LEU A 801 47.70 41.28 5.49
N GLY A 802 47.80 39.94 5.32
CA GLY A 802 49.06 39.34 4.87
C GLY A 802 49.51 38.00 5.47
N ASP A 803 49.10 36.89 4.82
CA ASP A 803 50.00 35.95 4.09
C ASP A 803 50.83 34.83 4.80
N VAL A 804 50.93 33.71 4.05
CA VAL A 804 52.00 32.68 3.97
C VAL A 804 52.05 31.44 4.92
N SER A 805 51.57 30.32 4.34
CA SER A 805 52.26 29.03 4.05
C SER A 805 52.68 27.95 5.06
N GLU A 806 52.31 26.72 4.66
CA GLU A 806 53.09 25.47 4.47
C GLU A 806 53.74 24.69 5.63
N LEU A 807 53.23 23.44 5.73
CA LEU A 807 53.94 22.15 5.74
C LEU A 807 54.84 21.74 6.93
N SER A 808 54.32 20.72 7.61
CA SER A 808 54.95 19.40 7.84
C SER A 808 56.31 19.34 8.55
N GLY A 809 56.25 18.89 9.81
CA GLY A 809 57.00 17.73 10.32
C GLY A 809 58.48 17.93 10.67
N GLU A 810 58.83 17.75 11.95
CA GLU A 810 59.57 16.56 12.39
C GLU A 810 59.79 16.51 13.92
N SER A 811 60.01 15.28 14.36
CA SER A 811 60.08 14.69 15.69
C SER A 811 61.25 15.10 16.59
N SER A 812 61.12 14.84 17.91
CA SER A 812 62.00 13.98 18.76
C SER A 812 61.88 14.38 20.24
N THR A 813 61.47 13.50 21.16
CA THR A 813 62.26 12.72 22.16
C THR A 813 61.32 12.57 23.39
N ASP A 814 61.25 11.53 24.24
CA ASP A 814 62.18 10.50 24.66
C ASP A 814 61.44 9.32 25.36
N GLN A 815 61.80 8.08 24.99
CA GLN A 815 62.20 6.94 25.83
C GLN A 815 61.38 6.36 27.04
N LYS A 816 61.27 5.00 26.98
CA LYS A 816 61.31 3.91 28.03
C LYS A 816 59.97 3.37 28.59
N LYS A 817 59.77 2.07 28.89
CA LYS A 817 60.48 0.77 28.68
C LYS A 817 59.59 -0.43 29.15
N LYS A 818 59.63 -1.53 28.38
CA LYS A 818 59.71 -3.00 28.69
C LYS A 818 59.16 -3.64 29.99
N ALA A 819 58.30 -4.65 29.75
CA ALA A 819 58.43 -6.12 30.02
C ALA A 819 58.52 -6.72 31.46
N ALA A 820 57.51 -7.56 31.75
CA ALA A 820 57.41 -8.83 32.48
C ALA A 820 58.29 -9.19 33.72
N ALA A 821 57.58 -9.72 34.72
CA ALA A 821 57.90 -10.72 35.77
C ALA A 821 58.15 -10.24 37.24
N LYS A 822 57.31 -10.78 38.15
CA LYS A 822 57.23 -10.76 39.64
C LYS A 822 58.52 -11.26 40.36
N PRO A 823 58.71 -11.27 41.74
CA PRO A 823 57.86 -10.88 42.91
C PRO A 823 58.62 -10.20 44.14
N VAL A 824 57.96 -10.09 45.33
CA VAL A 824 58.47 -10.29 46.73
C VAL A 824 59.21 -9.11 47.44
N GLU A 825 59.12 -8.77 48.75
CA GLU A 825 58.42 -9.17 50.00
C GLU A 825 58.76 -8.13 51.10
N THR A 826 57.88 -7.94 52.11
CA THR A 826 58.17 -7.76 53.57
C THR A 826 56.98 -7.08 54.30
N PRO A 827 56.70 -7.40 55.58
CA PRO A 827 56.62 -8.77 56.07
C PRO A 827 55.50 -9.05 57.11
N GLU A 828 55.21 -10.36 57.23
CA GLU A 828 55.05 -11.15 58.46
C GLU A 828 53.87 -10.92 59.42
N SER A 829 53.09 -11.99 59.62
CA SER A 829 53.27 -12.93 60.75
C SER A 829 52.04 -13.85 60.89
N GLU A 830 52.07 -15.01 61.56
CA GLU A 830 52.93 -16.20 61.62
C GLU A 830 52.17 -17.20 62.52
N SER A 831 52.62 -18.47 62.56
CA SER A 831 52.31 -19.57 63.53
C SER A 831 51.06 -20.45 63.27
N GLU A 832 51.04 -21.79 63.43
CA GLU A 832 52.01 -22.83 63.86
C GLU A 832 51.39 -24.26 63.63
N LYS A 833 52.21 -25.30 63.34
CA LYS A 833 52.16 -26.75 63.73
C LYS A 833 50.87 -27.61 63.46
N ALA A 834 50.84 -28.89 63.06
CA ALA A 834 51.78 -30.04 63.01
C ALA A 834 51.27 -31.15 62.02
N ASP A 835 52.19 -32.06 61.61
CA ASP A 835 52.13 -33.48 61.15
C ASP A 835 50.77 -34.14 60.74
N THR A 836 50.64 -34.96 59.68
CA THR A 836 51.35 -36.23 59.36
C THR A 836 51.13 -36.66 57.89
N GLU A 837 52.15 -37.25 57.27
CA GLU A 837 52.16 -38.62 56.69
C GLU A 837 51.09 -39.08 55.65
N THR A 838 51.63 -39.72 54.60
CA THR A 838 51.09 -40.83 53.78
C THR A 838 49.98 -40.61 52.75
N LYS A 839 50.34 -40.98 51.50
CA LYS A 839 49.53 -41.72 50.51
C LYS A 839 48.13 -41.15 50.20
N GLU A 840 48.01 -40.46 49.07
CA GLU A 840 47.04 -40.83 48.03
C GLU A 840 47.68 -40.61 46.66
N LYS A 841 48.30 -41.70 46.19
CA LYS A 841 48.51 -42.07 44.78
C LYS A 841 47.17 -41.94 44.03
N GLU A 842 47.07 -41.64 42.75
CA GLU A 842 48.01 -41.63 41.63
C GLU A 842 47.19 -41.16 40.41
N ASP A 843 47.90 -40.65 39.40
CA ASP A 843 47.71 -40.98 37.98
C ASP A 843 46.34 -40.71 37.31
N LYS A 844 46.28 -39.73 36.42
CA LYS A 844 46.67 -39.77 34.99
C LYS A 844 45.49 -40.12 34.05
N PRO A 845 45.55 -39.60 32.82
CA PRO A 845 44.42 -39.47 31.89
C PRO A 845 44.29 -40.68 30.95
N LYS A 846 43.20 -40.75 30.18
CA LYS A 846 43.08 -41.29 28.81
C LYS A 846 41.61 -41.16 28.35
N GLU A 847 41.30 -40.57 27.19
CA GLU A 847 41.54 -41.04 25.81
C GLU A 847 40.61 -42.21 25.43
N GLU A 848 39.91 -41.99 24.31
CA GLU A 848 39.41 -42.97 23.34
C GLU A 848 38.26 -43.94 23.64
N GLU A 849 37.35 -43.92 22.66
CA GLU A 849 36.76 -45.07 21.97
C GLU A 849 35.78 -46.02 22.67
N ALA A 850 34.59 -46.03 22.07
CA ALA A 850 33.91 -47.19 21.52
C ALA A 850 33.55 -48.35 22.48
N LYS A 851 32.25 -48.61 22.59
CA LYS A 851 31.60 -49.69 21.83
C LYS A 851 30.11 -49.81 22.18
N GLU A 852 29.31 -49.83 21.11
CA GLU A 852 28.14 -50.69 20.89
C GLU A 852 28.23 -52.10 21.52
N PRO A 853 27.25 -53.00 21.36
CA PRO A 853 25.79 -52.88 21.24
C PRO A 853 25.15 -53.75 22.35
N VAL A 854 23.84 -53.96 22.44
CA VAL A 854 23.15 -55.09 21.81
C VAL A 854 21.65 -54.90 22.03
N ALA A 855 20.94 -55.01 20.91
CA ALA A 855 19.51 -55.05 20.74
C ALA A 855 18.82 -56.11 21.60
N GLU A 856 17.56 -55.88 21.97
CA GLU A 856 16.42 -56.52 21.29
C GLU A 856 15.08 -56.16 21.95
N GLU A 857 14.02 -56.25 21.13
CA GLU A 857 12.59 -56.28 21.45
C GLU A 857 11.78 -54.97 21.60
N LYS A 858 11.23 -54.57 20.45
CA LYS A 858 9.86 -54.02 20.26
C LYS A 858 8.79 -55.09 20.60
N PRO A 859 7.47 -54.79 20.69
CA PRO A 859 6.76 -53.54 21.09
C PRO A 859 5.45 -53.76 21.94
N ILE A 860 4.73 -52.65 22.24
CA ILE A 860 3.28 -52.49 22.59
C ILE A 860 2.96 -52.56 24.12
N THR A 861 2.34 -51.61 24.85
CA THR A 861 1.31 -50.56 24.57
C THR A 861 1.19 -49.54 25.74
N LYS A 862 0.57 -48.38 25.42
CA LYS A 862 -0.17 -47.39 26.27
C LYS A 862 0.54 -46.11 26.74
N SER A 863 0.19 -45.03 26.03
CA SER A 863 -0.37 -43.76 26.55
C SER A 863 0.39 -43.01 27.65
N SER A 864 1.06 -41.94 27.25
CA SER A 864 1.16 -40.72 28.06
C SER A 864 1.27 -39.50 27.13
N HIS A 865 0.34 -38.56 27.26
CA HIS A 865 0.43 -37.20 26.72
C HIS A 865 1.80 -36.57 27.03
N PRO A 866 2.48 -35.91 26.07
CA PRO A 866 3.41 -34.84 26.39
C PRO A 866 2.60 -33.57 26.67
N LYS A 867 2.90 -32.92 27.79
CA LYS A 867 2.46 -31.55 28.08
C LYS A 867 2.98 -30.62 27.00
N GLU A 868 2.09 -29.92 26.32
CA GLU A 868 2.43 -28.73 25.55
C GLU A 868 3.01 -27.68 26.50
N ALA A 869 4.23 -27.24 26.19
CA ALA A 869 4.82 -26.04 26.73
C ALA A 869 4.17 -24.82 26.06
N SER A 870 4.44 -23.65 26.63
CA SER A 870 3.78 -22.36 26.41
C SER A 870 4.56 -21.37 25.52
N PRO A 871 4.87 -21.63 24.23
CA PRO A 871 5.44 -20.63 23.34
C PRO A 871 4.38 -19.70 22.71
N ALA A 872 3.13 -20.16 22.55
CA ALA A 872 2.08 -19.37 21.90
C ALA A 872 1.66 -18.10 22.69
N PHE A 873 1.63 -18.18 24.03
CA PHE A 873 1.21 -17.05 24.89
C PHE A 873 2.25 -15.91 24.95
N MET A 874 3.54 -16.22 24.87
CA MET A 874 4.58 -15.18 24.83
C MET A 874 4.58 -14.50 23.45
N SER A 875 4.39 -15.26 22.37
CA SER A 875 4.29 -14.72 21.02
C SER A 875 3.10 -13.76 20.87
N SER A 876 1.95 -14.09 21.45
CA SER A 876 0.78 -13.21 21.41
C SER A 876 0.98 -11.93 22.24
N ILE A 877 1.64 -12.00 23.41
CA ILE A 877 1.97 -10.80 24.19
C ILE A 877 2.95 -9.89 23.45
N PHE A 878 3.99 -10.44 22.83
CA PHE A 878 4.94 -9.63 22.05
C PHE A 878 4.27 -8.98 20.84
N ALA A 879 3.39 -9.70 20.14
CA ALA A 879 2.60 -9.13 19.05
C ALA A 879 1.71 -7.97 19.52
N VAL A 880 0.98 -8.13 20.64
CA VAL A 880 0.14 -7.07 21.20
C VAL A 880 0.98 -5.86 21.65
N LEU A 881 2.14 -6.10 22.26
CA LEU A 881 3.05 -5.03 22.65
C LEU A 881 3.60 -4.27 21.43
N ASP A 882 3.93 -4.98 20.35
CA ASP A 882 4.45 -4.39 19.12
C ASP A 882 3.41 -3.51 18.41
N VAL A 883 2.15 -3.97 18.37
CA VAL A 883 1.01 -3.17 17.90
C VAL A 883 0.83 -1.92 18.74
N TYR A 884 0.89 -2.04 20.07
CA TYR A 884 0.77 -0.88 20.97
C TYR A 884 1.92 0.11 20.79
N THR A 885 3.16 -0.36 20.67
CA THR A 885 4.32 0.50 20.42
C THR A 885 4.19 1.22 19.09
N THR A 886 3.76 0.52 18.03
CA THR A 886 3.58 1.12 16.70
C THR A 886 2.51 2.21 16.72
N LYS A 887 1.35 1.97 17.35
CA LYS A 887 0.30 2.98 17.53
C LYS A 887 0.81 4.20 18.31
N MET A 888 1.55 4.00 19.39
CA MET A 888 2.17 5.09 20.17
C MET A 888 3.18 5.91 19.36
N LEU A 889 4.01 5.25 18.55
CA LEU A 889 4.99 5.90 17.69
C LEU A 889 4.32 6.71 16.57
N ASN A 890 3.28 6.17 15.94
CA ASN A 890 2.49 6.87 14.92
C ASN A 890 1.81 8.12 15.49
N TYR A 891 1.21 8.00 16.69
CA TYR A 891 0.62 9.12 17.41
C TYR A 891 1.63 10.26 17.66
N LEU A 892 2.86 9.88 18.03
CA LEU A 892 3.95 10.81 18.29
C LEU A 892 4.43 11.52 17.02
N ALA A 893 4.56 10.78 15.92
CA ALA A 893 4.92 11.33 14.62
C ALA A 893 3.85 12.33 14.11
N ARG A 894 2.56 11.97 14.20
CA ARG A 894 1.42 12.83 13.80
C ARG A 894 1.40 14.17 14.53
N ASN A 895 1.78 14.17 15.80
CA ASN A 895 1.74 15.36 16.67
C ASN A 895 3.09 16.06 16.84
N PHE A 896 4.10 15.74 16.02
CA PHE A 896 5.46 16.27 16.16
C PHE A 896 5.50 17.81 16.28
N TYR A 897 4.80 18.55 15.39
CA TYR A 897 4.80 20.01 15.43
C TYR A 897 4.03 20.58 16.63
N ASN A 898 2.97 19.90 17.09
CA ASN A 898 2.25 20.29 18.30
C ASN A 898 3.14 20.14 19.54
N LEU A 899 3.88 19.03 19.64
CA LEU A 899 4.86 18.79 20.71
C LEU A 899 6.01 19.80 20.68
N ARG A 900 6.50 20.12 19.49
CA ARG A 900 7.54 21.14 19.32
C ARG A 900 7.06 22.53 19.75
N PHE A 901 5.83 22.89 19.42
CA PHE A 901 5.22 24.15 19.86
C PHE A 901 5.00 24.18 21.38
N LEU A 902 4.55 23.06 21.96
CA LEU A 902 4.39 22.94 23.41
C LEU A 902 5.73 23.08 24.15
N ALA A 903 6.80 22.46 23.65
CA ALA A 903 8.15 22.63 24.19
C ALA A 903 8.57 24.10 24.16
N LEU A 904 8.33 24.80 23.05
CA LEU A 904 8.62 26.23 22.92
C LEU A 904 7.83 27.08 23.93
N PHE A 905 6.54 26.79 24.13
CA PHE A 905 5.71 27.48 25.11
C PHE A 905 6.18 27.24 26.55
N VAL A 906 6.48 26.00 26.92
CA VAL A 906 7.01 25.65 28.24
C VAL A 906 8.37 26.32 28.48
N CYS A 907 9.22 26.39 27.45
CA CYS A 907 10.49 27.11 27.50
C CYS A 907 10.28 28.60 27.83
N PHE A 908 9.29 29.26 27.22
CA PHE A 908 8.94 30.63 27.56
C PHE A 908 8.49 30.78 29.02
N ALA A 909 7.64 29.88 29.51
CA ALA A 909 7.17 29.90 30.90
C ALA A 909 8.31 29.68 31.92
N ILE A 910 9.26 28.78 31.64
CA ILE A 910 10.45 28.59 32.46
C ILE A 910 11.29 29.86 32.50
N ASN A 911 11.59 30.44 31.33
CA ASN A 911 12.37 31.68 31.23
C ASN A 911 11.68 32.87 31.90
N PHE A 912 10.35 32.93 31.85
CA PHE A 912 9.58 33.95 32.55
C PHE A 912 9.71 33.84 34.07
N ILE A 913 9.60 32.62 34.63
CA ILE A 913 9.78 32.40 36.07
C ILE A 913 11.24 32.71 36.48
N LEU A 914 12.21 32.42 35.60
CA LEU A 914 13.62 32.71 35.87
C LEU A 914 13.91 34.21 36.07
N LEU A 915 13.07 35.12 35.55
CA LEU A 915 13.22 36.57 35.75
C LEU A 915 13.03 37.00 37.22
N PHE A 916 12.40 36.17 38.05
CA PHE A 916 12.14 36.46 39.47
C PHE A 916 13.27 36.00 40.41
N TYR A 917 14.39 35.49 39.89
CA TYR A 917 15.57 35.25 40.70
C TYR A 917 16.29 36.55 41.01
N LYS A 918 16.53 36.80 42.29
CA LYS A 918 17.32 37.93 42.75
C LYS A 918 18.56 37.42 43.49
N VAL A 919 19.68 38.06 43.21
CA VAL A 919 20.93 37.87 43.96
C VAL A 919 20.72 38.41 45.37
N THR A 920 20.86 37.55 46.38
CA THR A 920 20.97 38.01 47.77
C THR A 920 22.45 38.17 48.09
N GLY A 921 22.94 39.40 48.00
CA GLY A 921 24.23 39.78 48.57
C GLY A 921 23.93 40.75 49.71
N GLU A 922 24.19 40.33 50.95
CA GLU A 922 24.43 41.20 52.11
C GLU A 922 24.80 40.34 53.33
N THR A 923 26.10 40.05 53.46
CA THR A 923 26.78 40.07 54.75
C THR A 923 27.01 41.54 55.12
N GLU A 924 26.08 42.16 55.86
CA GLU A 924 26.36 43.43 56.56
C GLU A 924 25.89 43.31 58.02
N GLU A 925 26.90 43.08 58.86
CA GLU A 925 27.13 43.60 60.20
C GLU A 925 25.97 44.34 60.90
N GLU A 926 25.49 43.79 62.01
CA GLU A 926 25.43 44.50 63.31
C GLU A 926 25.44 43.45 64.43
N VAL A 927 26.49 43.43 65.25
CA VAL A 927 26.46 43.43 66.73
C VAL A 927 27.91 43.39 67.22
N ASP A 928 28.32 44.54 67.76
CA ASP A 928 29.54 44.76 68.53
C ASP A 928 29.59 43.94 69.84
N GLU A 929 30.82 43.60 70.22
CA GLU A 929 31.39 43.39 71.56
C GLU A 929 30.80 42.30 72.48
N ASP A 930 31.49 41.16 72.63
CA ASP A 930 32.49 40.97 73.71
C ASP A 930 33.19 39.58 73.70
N ASP A 931 34.42 39.55 74.24
CA ASP A 931 35.22 38.40 74.74
C ASP A 931 36.14 37.56 73.80
N ARG A 932 37.31 38.13 73.49
CA ARG A 932 38.66 37.74 73.99
C ARG A 932 39.02 36.23 74.11
N TRP A 933 40.05 35.77 73.38
CA TRP A 933 41.38 35.27 73.85
C TRP A 933 42.15 34.44 72.77
N GLU A 934 43.41 34.82 72.62
CA GLU A 934 44.56 34.45 71.75
C GLU A 934 44.87 32.98 71.35
N GLY A 935 45.51 32.87 70.17
CA GLY A 935 46.53 31.86 69.75
C GLY A 935 46.09 30.98 68.58
N ASP A 936 46.81 30.75 67.47
CA ASP A 936 48.15 31.11 67.02
C ASP A 936 48.22 30.79 65.50
N GLU A 937 48.95 31.64 64.77
CA GLU A 937 49.68 31.50 63.48
C GLU A 937 49.30 30.50 62.35
N GLU A 938 49.18 31.11 61.15
CA GLU A 938 49.63 30.68 59.78
C GLU A 938 48.90 29.58 59.00
N ASP A 939 48.79 29.60 57.66
CA ASP A 939 48.52 30.53 56.54
C ASP A 939 48.54 29.64 55.27
N ASP A 940 47.85 30.08 54.20
CA ASP A 940 47.90 29.62 52.80
C ASP A 940 47.43 28.19 52.43
N GLY A 941 46.56 27.97 51.43
CA GLY A 941 45.96 28.85 50.43
C GLY A 941 45.15 28.02 49.40
N GLU A 942 44.23 28.71 48.73
CA GLU A 942 43.44 28.31 47.54
C GLU A 942 42.30 27.28 47.69
N ASN A 943 41.09 27.81 47.94
CA ASN A 943 39.88 27.34 47.25
C ASN A 943 38.85 28.48 47.09
N THR A 944 39.24 29.53 46.38
CA THR A 944 38.31 30.56 45.87
C THR A 944 37.79 30.14 44.50
N LEU A 945 36.64 29.44 44.42
CA LEU A 945 35.85 29.38 43.18
C LEU A 945 34.35 29.06 43.32
N PHE A 946 33.74 28.98 44.50
CA PHE A 946 32.26 28.88 44.59
C PHE A 946 31.72 29.55 45.84
N ASP A 947 31.99 30.85 45.98
CA ASP A 947 31.10 31.76 46.69
C ASP A 947 30.18 32.38 45.62
N MET A 948 29.21 31.58 45.15
CA MET A 948 28.14 32.07 44.28
C MET A 948 26.99 32.47 45.19
N ASP A 949 26.63 33.75 45.16
CA ASP A 949 25.48 34.32 45.83
C ASP A 949 24.25 33.39 45.77
N GLU A 950 23.59 33.16 46.91
CA GLU A 950 22.41 32.31 46.96
C GLU A 950 21.26 33.01 46.19
N PHE A 951 20.97 32.52 44.98
CA PHE A 951 19.88 33.03 44.16
C PHE A 951 18.54 32.61 44.76
N VAL A 952 17.83 33.56 45.39
CA VAL A 952 16.52 33.29 45.99
C VAL A 952 15.42 33.77 45.04
N LEU A 953 14.47 32.88 44.75
CA LEU A 953 13.29 33.20 43.94
C LEU A 953 12.35 34.09 44.76
N GLN A 954 12.09 35.32 44.30
CA GLN A 954 11.25 36.27 45.03
C GLN A 954 9.77 35.98 44.74
N GLU A 955 9.07 35.33 45.68
CA GLU A 955 7.64 35.04 45.57
C GLU A 955 6.83 35.36 46.84
N SER A 956 5.60 35.86 46.67
CA SER A 956 4.63 36.04 47.77
C SER A 956 3.70 34.83 47.95
N THR A 957 3.72 33.88 47.01
CA THR A 957 2.70 32.84 46.84
C THR A 957 3.20 31.40 47.06
N GLY A 958 4.51 31.14 47.06
CA GLY A 958 5.14 29.87 47.44
C GLY A 958 5.03 28.71 46.43
N TYR A 959 4.41 28.92 45.27
CA TYR A 959 4.20 27.87 44.26
C TYR A 959 5.23 27.88 43.12
N MET A 960 5.97 28.97 42.93
CA MET A 960 6.81 29.17 41.74
C MET A 960 8.03 28.24 41.73
N LEU A 961 8.64 27.97 42.89
CA LEU A 961 9.81 27.10 42.96
C LEU A 961 9.49 25.61 42.63
N PRO A 962 8.45 24.97 43.22
CA PRO A 962 8.02 23.63 42.80
C PRO A 962 7.54 23.59 41.34
N THR A 963 6.87 24.66 40.88
CA THR A 963 6.37 24.76 39.50
C THR A 963 7.53 24.82 38.50
N LEU A 964 8.59 25.58 38.78
CA LEU A 964 9.79 25.64 37.95
C LEU A 964 10.45 24.25 37.82
N ARG A 965 10.58 23.51 38.94
CA ARG A 965 11.15 22.15 38.93
C ARG A 965 10.28 21.18 38.11
N PHE A 966 8.96 21.27 38.27
CA PHE A 966 8.02 20.46 37.47
C PHE A 966 8.12 20.80 35.98
N LEU A 967 8.10 22.08 35.61
CA LEU A 967 8.21 22.53 34.22
C LEU A 967 9.55 22.13 33.60
N ALA A 968 10.66 22.14 34.35
CA ALA A 968 11.97 21.69 33.86
C ALA A 968 11.98 20.18 33.52
N VAL A 969 11.45 19.34 34.41
CA VAL A 969 11.29 17.89 34.15
C VAL A 969 10.37 17.66 32.96
N PHE A 970 9.25 18.38 32.92
CA PHE A 970 8.26 18.29 31.87
C PHE A 970 8.81 18.71 30.50
N HIS A 971 9.56 19.82 30.42
CA HIS A 971 10.25 20.27 29.22
C HIS A 971 11.24 19.22 28.71
N THR A 972 11.96 18.55 29.62
CA THR A 972 12.90 17.47 29.27
C THR A 972 12.17 16.27 28.67
N VAL A 973 11.03 15.87 29.25
CA VAL A 973 10.19 14.77 28.73
C VAL A 973 9.64 15.09 27.35
N ILE A 974 9.08 16.30 27.15
CA ILE A 974 8.55 16.71 25.83
C ILE A 974 9.68 16.75 24.80
N SER A 975 10.86 17.23 25.17
CA SER A 975 12.03 17.27 24.27
C SER A 975 12.46 15.87 23.83
N LEU A 976 12.43 14.89 24.73
CA LEU A 976 12.70 13.48 24.39
C LEU A 976 11.63 12.90 23.46
N LEU A 977 10.37 13.23 23.68
CA LEU A 977 9.27 12.84 22.79
C LEU A 977 9.42 13.47 21.40
N CYS A 978 9.87 14.73 21.31
CA CYS A 978 10.19 15.37 20.03
C CYS A 978 11.32 14.64 19.28
N LEU A 979 12.33 14.13 19.98
CA LEU A 979 13.42 13.36 19.36
C LEU A 979 12.90 12.08 18.70
N VAL A 980 12.08 11.32 19.43
CA VAL A 980 11.48 10.08 18.90
C VAL A 980 10.51 10.42 17.75
N GLY A 981 9.66 11.44 17.89
CA GLY A 981 8.77 11.89 16.81
C GLY A 981 9.52 12.32 15.56
N TYR A 982 10.66 13.01 15.69
CA TYR A 982 11.53 13.38 14.57
C TYR A 982 12.14 12.14 13.89
N TYR A 983 12.57 11.16 14.68
CA TYR A 983 13.14 9.92 14.16
C TYR A 983 12.16 9.12 13.29
N TYR A 984 10.88 9.05 13.66
CA TYR A 984 9.90 8.31 12.85
C TYR A 984 9.30 9.14 11.71
N LEU A 985 9.28 10.47 11.81
CA LEU A 985 8.69 11.34 10.77
C LEU A 985 9.69 11.82 9.71
N LYS A 986 10.90 12.25 10.11
CA LYS A 986 11.82 12.98 9.21
C LYS A 986 13.05 12.16 8.80
N VAL A 987 13.57 11.29 9.65
CA VAL A 987 14.76 10.49 9.32
C VAL A 987 14.54 9.53 8.14
N PRO A 988 13.39 8.82 7.99
CA PRO A 988 13.15 7.96 6.84
C PRO A 988 13.25 8.70 5.52
N LEU A 989 12.72 9.93 5.45
CA LEU A 989 12.78 10.78 4.26
C LEU A 989 14.22 11.20 3.92
N VAL A 990 15.04 11.53 4.92
CA VAL A 990 16.45 11.88 4.70
C VAL A 990 17.24 10.67 4.20
N VAL A 991 17.01 9.49 4.79
CA VAL A 991 17.67 8.25 4.37
C VAL A 991 17.22 7.86 2.96
N PHE A 992 15.93 7.99 2.64
CA PHE A 992 15.39 7.77 1.30
C PHE A 992 16.08 8.65 0.26
N LYS A 993 16.18 9.97 0.50
CA LYS A 993 16.87 10.90 -0.40
C LYS A 993 18.32 10.50 -0.65
N ARG A 994 19.02 10.06 0.41
CA ARG A 994 20.43 9.65 0.28
C ARG A 994 20.59 8.32 -0.45
N GLU A 995 19.78 7.30 -0.14
CA GLU A 995 19.82 6.02 -0.87
C GLU A 995 19.48 6.21 -2.35
N LYS A 996 18.50 7.08 -2.67
CA LYS A 996 18.15 7.44 -4.04
C LYS A 996 19.34 8.04 -4.79
N GLU A 997 20.03 9.01 -4.17
CA GLU A 997 21.20 9.66 -4.76
C GLU A 997 22.34 8.64 -5.02
N ILE A 998 22.61 7.75 -4.06
CA ILE A 998 23.63 6.70 -4.20
C ILE A 998 23.25 5.74 -5.33
N ALA A 999 21.99 5.29 -5.38
CA ALA A 999 21.50 4.37 -6.40
C ALA A 999 21.68 4.96 -7.80
N ARG A 1000 21.32 6.25 -8.00
CA ARG A 1000 21.51 6.93 -9.30
C ARG A 1000 22.97 7.13 -9.66
N LYS A 1001 23.83 7.55 -8.72
CA LYS A 1001 25.28 7.70 -8.96
C LYS A 1001 25.95 6.37 -9.31
N LEU A 1002 25.50 5.26 -8.72
CA LEU A 1002 25.96 3.92 -9.09
C LEU A 1002 25.47 3.51 -10.49
N GLU A 1003 24.17 3.70 -10.78
CA GLU A 1003 23.56 3.23 -12.03
C GLU A 1003 23.97 4.09 -13.24
N PHE A 1004 23.87 5.40 -13.14
CA PHE A 1004 24.05 6.32 -14.28
C PHE A 1004 25.48 6.83 -14.42
N ASP A 1005 26.10 7.27 -13.32
CA ASP A 1005 27.43 7.91 -13.36
C ASP A 1005 28.57 6.90 -13.24
N GLY A 1006 28.30 5.72 -12.66
CA GLY A 1006 29.31 4.70 -12.40
C GLY A 1006 30.26 5.08 -11.25
N LEU A 1007 29.89 6.06 -10.41
CA LEU A 1007 30.66 6.42 -9.22
C LEU A 1007 30.88 5.16 -8.37
N TYR A 1008 32.07 5.00 -7.79
CA TYR A 1008 32.58 3.79 -7.10
C TYR A 1008 32.98 2.61 -7.99
N ILE A 1009 32.60 2.60 -9.28
CA ILE A 1009 32.94 1.54 -10.24
C ILE A 1009 33.99 2.03 -11.23
N THR A 1010 33.67 3.09 -11.97
CA THR A 1010 34.51 3.72 -12.98
C THR A 1010 35.41 4.79 -12.37
N GLU A 1011 34.87 5.56 -11.43
CA GLU A 1011 35.52 6.69 -10.76
C GLU A 1011 35.45 6.55 -9.24
N GLN A 1012 36.34 7.24 -8.53
CA GLN A 1012 36.26 7.34 -7.06
C GLN A 1012 35.75 8.72 -6.65
N PRO A 1013 34.97 8.83 -5.56
CA PRO A 1013 34.62 10.12 -4.99
C PRO A 1013 35.89 10.91 -4.64
N SER A 1014 35.83 12.23 -4.75
CA SER A 1014 36.92 13.12 -4.34
C SER A 1014 37.23 12.96 -2.85
N ASP A 1015 38.49 13.14 -2.45
CA ASP A 1015 38.89 13.06 -1.03
C ASP A 1015 38.21 14.14 -0.18
N ASP A 1016 37.83 15.27 -0.78
CA ASP A 1016 37.10 16.37 -0.13
C ASP A 1016 35.59 16.06 0.05
N ASP A 1017 35.03 15.08 -0.67
CA ASP A 1017 33.62 14.69 -0.54
C ASP A 1017 33.45 13.64 0.57
N ILE A 1018 33.44 14.12 1.80
CA ILE A 1018 33.27 13.29 3.00
C ILE A 1018 31.99 12.45 2.91
N LYS A 1019 30.91 12.99 2.32
CA LYS A 1019 29.64 12.27 2.20
C LYS A 1019 29.78 11.09 1.23
N GLY A 1020 30.40 11.29 0.07
CA GLY A 1020 30.70 10.21 -0.88
C GLY A 1020 31.66 9.16 -0.29
N GLN A 1021 32.64 9.57 0.50
CA GLN A 1021 33.52 8.61 1.20
C GLN A 1021 32.74 7.77 2.24
N TRP A 1022 31.77 8.37 2.94
CA TRP A 1022 30.91 7.67 3.90
C TRP A 1022 30.01 6.62 3.23
N ASP A 1023 29.49 6.88 2.03
CA ASP A 1023 28.63 5.94 1.30
C ASP A 1023 29.33 4.63 0.92
N ARG A 1024 30.68 4.61 0.87
CA ARG A 1024 31.44 3.38 0.63
C ARG A 1024 31.12 2.29 1.65
N LEU A 1025 30.67 2.69 2.85
CA LEU A 1025 30.26 1.78 3.90
C LEU A 1025 28.96 1.04 3.55
N VAL A 1026 28.01 1.67 2.86
CA VAL A 1026 26.67 1.11 2.64
C VAL A 1026 26.56 0.26 1.38
N ILE A 1027 27.36 0.54 0.35
CA ILE A 1027 27.24 -0.10 -0.97
C ILE A 1027 27.41 -1.63 -0.91
N ASN A 1028 28.26 -2.12 0.01
CA ASN A 1028 28.52 -3.55 0.21
C ASN A 1028 27.57 -4.25 1.19
N THR A 1029 26.56 -3.56 1.71
CA THR A 1029 25.62 -4.12 2.68
C THR A 1029 24.52 -4.91 1.98
N PRO A 1030 24.12 -6.11 2.47
CA PRO A 1030 22.98 -6.84 1.91
C PRO A 1030 21.67 -6.06 1.98
N SER A 1031 21.48 -5.21 3.00
CA SER A 1031 20.26 -4.41 3.16
C SER A 1031 20.15 -3.23 2.21
N PHE A 1032 21.22 -2.82 1.53
CA PHE A 1032 21.15 -1.72 0.56
C PHE A 1032 20.56 -2.19 -0.78
N PRO A 1033 19.51 -1.52 -1.30
CA PRO A 1033 18.75 -0.40 -0.72
C PRO A 1033 17.53 -0.85 0.11
N ASN A 1034 17.32 -0.28 1.32
CA ASN A 1034 16.22 -0.66 2.21
C ASN A 1034 15.05 0.34 2.21
N ASN A 1035 15.31 1.64 2.12
CA ASN A 1035 14.25 2.66 2.10
C ASN A 1035 13.90 3.13 0.69
N TYR A 1036 14.85 3.08 -0.25
CA TYR A 1036 14.60 3.40 -1.65
C TYR A 1036 13.74 2.33 -2.34
N TRP A 1037 12.92 2.74 -3.29
CA TRP A 1037 11.86 1.91 -3.91
C TRP A 1037 12.37 0.73 -4.75
N ASP A 1038 13.54 0.88 -5.39
CA ASP A 1038 14.07 -0.05 -6.36
C ASP A 1038 15.10 -0.93 -5.68
N LYS A 1039 14.65 -2.13 -5.29
CA LYS A 1039 15.47 -3.15 -4.62
C LYS A 1039 16.47 -3.83 -5.55
N PHE A 1040 16.42 -3.57 -6.86
CA PHE A 1040 17.15 -4.30 -7.88
C PHE A 1040 18.33 -3.51 -8.48
N VAL A 1041 18.67 -2.34 -7.93
CA VAL A 1041 19.77 -1.49 -8.41
C VAL A 1041 21.09 -2.24 -8.57
N LYS A 1042 21.44 -3.14 -7.64
CA LYS A 1042 22.69 -3.91 -7.70
C LYS A 1042 22.77 -4.78 -8.97
N ARG A 1043 21.65 -5.38 -9.38
CA ARG A 1043 21.56 -6.20 -10.59
C ARG A 1043 21.65 -5.36 -11.85
N LYS A 1044 20.97 -4.21 -11.88
CA LYS A 1044 21.05 -3.26 -13.01
C LYS A 1044 22.48 -2.78 -13.25
N VAL A 1045 23.20 -2.49 -12.16
CA VAL A 1045 24.62 -2.09 -12.20
C VAL A 1045 25.49 -3.21 -12.76
N ILE A 1046 25.30 -4.47 -12.34
CA ILE A 1046 26.04 -5.62 -12.89
C ILE A 1046 25.74 -5.79 -14.38
N ASN A 1047 24.48 -5.72 -14.79
CA ASN A 1047 24.09 -5.85 -16.20
C ASN A 1047 24.68 -4.74 -17.08
N LYS A 1048 24.85 -3.53 -16.54
CA LYS A 1048 25.36 -2.37 -17.30
C LYS A 1048 26.89 -2.31 -17.37
N TYR A 1049 27.59 -2.61 -16.27
CA TYR A 1049 29.05 -2.44 -16.16
C TYR A 1049 29.83 -3.76 -16.11
N GLY A 1050 29.15 -4.89 -15.86
CA GLY A 1050 29.76 -6.21 -15.67
C GLY A 1050 30.58 -6.69 -16.86
N ASP A 1051 30.10 -6.44 -18.08
CA ASP A 1051 30.81 -6.83 -19.31
C ASP A 1051 32.14 -6.08 -19.49
N MET A 1052 32.21 -4.83 -19.00
CA MET A 1052 33.40 -3.98 -19.18
C MET A 1052 34.44 -4.18 -18.06
N TYR A 1053 34.01 -4.35 -16.81
CA TYR A 1053 34.90 -4.36 -15.65
C TYR A 1053 34.99 -5.71 -14.92
N GLY A 1054 34.23 -6.70 -15.40
CA GLY A 1054 34.11 -8.05 -14.83
C GLY A 1054 32.96 -8.16 -13.83
N ALA A 1055 31.95 -8.96 -14.16
CA ALA A 1055 30.76 -9.16 -13.32
C ALA A 1055 31.09 -9.65 -11.91
N GLU A 1056 32.05 -10.56 -11.75
CA GLU A 1056 32.49 -11.04 -10.43
C GLU A 1056 33.06 -9.92 -9.55
N ARG A 1057 33.86 -9.02 -10.14
CA ARG A 1057 34.49 -7.91 -9.41
C ARG A 1057 33.46 -6.89 -8.94
N ILE A 1058 32.47 -6.61 -9.78
CA ILE A 1058 31.36 -5.71 -9.42
C ILE A 1058 30.47 -6.35 -8.36
N ALA A 1059 30.16 -7.64 -8.48
CA ALA A 1059 29.40 -8.36 -7.46
C ALA A 1059 30.08 -8.31 -6.09
N GLU A 1060 31.40 -8.54 -6.04
CA GLU A 1060 32.18 -8.43 -4.79
C GLU A 1060 32.14 -7.01 -4.21
N LEU A 1061 32.28 -5.97 -5.05
CA LEU A 1061 32.17 -4.57 -4.62
C LEU A 1061 30.79 -4.24 -4.00
N LEU A 1062 29.72 -4.76 -4.60
CA LEU A 1062 28.33 -4.57 -4.16
C LEU A 1062 27.93 -5.52 -3.00
N GLY A 1063 28.85 -6.36 -2.53
CA GLY A 1063 28.61 -7.31 -1.44
C GLY A 1063 27.65 -8.45 -1.82
N LEU A 1064 27.64 -8.87 -3.09
CA LEU A 1064 26.89 -10.02 -3.56
C LEU A 1064 27.78 -11.27 -3.63
N ASP A 1065 27.24 -12.40 -3.16
CA ASP A 1065 27.92 -13.70 -3.25
C ASP A 1065 28.04 -14.19 -4.70
N LYS A 1066 29.06 -15.01 -4.99
CA LYS A 1066 29.27 -15.58 -6.34
C LYS A 1066 28.05 -16.39 -6.84
N SER A 1067 27.30 -17.02 -5.95
CA SER A 1067 26.05 -17.72 -6.27
C SER A 1067 24.89 -16.80 -6.67
N ALA A 1068 24.97 -15.50 -6.37
CA ALA A 1068 23.97 -14.52 -6.78
C ALA A 1068 24.11 -14.08 -8.25
N LEU A 1069 25.24 -14.41 -8.89
CA LEU A 1069 25.46 -14.22 -10.33
C LEU A 1069 24.71 -15.28 -11.16
N ASP A 1070 24.61 -16.51 -10.65
CA ASP A 1070 23.85 -17.62 -11.23
C ASP A 1070 22.41 -17.63 -10.67
N PHE A 1071 21.67 -16.55 -10.91
CA PHE A 1071 20.33 -16.39 -10.35
C PHE A 1071 19.37 -17.49 -10.82
N ASP A 1072 19.01 -18.39 -9.90
CA ASP A 1072 17.88 -19.31 -10.06
C ASP A 1072 16.76 -18.89 -9.09
N PRO A 1073 15.73 -18.16 -9.56
CA PRO A 1073 14.63 -17.70 -8.72
C PRO A 1073 13.75 -18.82 -8.17
N THR A 1074 13.99 -20.07 -8.60
CA THR A 1074 13.22 -21.26 -8.16
C THR A 1074 13.74 -21.89 -6.87
N VAL A 1075 14.88 -21.43 -6.36
CA VAL A 1075 15.38 -21.85 -5.05
C VAL A 1075 14.66 -21.05 -3.98
N GLU A 1076 13.57 -21.61 -3.45
CA GLU A 1076 12.92 -21.07 -2.25
C GLU A 1076 13.94 -21.02 -1.10
N THR A 1077 14.28 -19.81 -0.66
CA THR A 1077 14.97 -19.61 0.61
C THR A 1077 14.00 -20.02 1.70
N VAL A 1078 14.16 -21.23 2.23
CA VAL A 1078 13.40 -21.72 3.39
C VAL A 1078 13.42 -20.64 4.47
N GLU A 1079 12.26 -20.03 4.73
CA GLU A 1079 12.10 -19.08 5.81
C GLU A 1079 12.46 -19.80 7.12
N LYS A 1080 13.60 -19.43 7.70
CA LYS A 1080 14.00 -19.97 8.99
C LYS A 1080 13.11 -19.35 10.05
N GLU A 1081 12.42 -20.20 10.82
CA GLU A 1081 11.61 -19.79 11.97
C GLU A 1081 12.36 -18.75 12.82
N ALA A 1082 11.73 -17.59 13.03
CA ALA A 1082 12.31 -16.46 13.73
C ALA A 1082 12.47 -16.77 15.23
N SER A 1083 13.71 -16.99 15.67
CA SER A 1083 14.09 -17.00 17.08
C SER A 1083 14.68 -15.65 17.47
N LEU A 1084 14.50 -15.18 18.70
CA LEU A 1084 15.12 -13.93 19.19
C LEU A 1084 16.64 -13.89 19.01
N LEU A 1085 17.30 -15.05 19.11
CA LEU A 1085 18.75 -15.17 18.86
C LEU A 1085 19.09 -15.11 17.37
N SER A 1086 18.24 -15.64 16.49
CA SER A 1086 18.45 -15.47 15.05
C SER A 1086 18.23 -14.02 14.64
N TRP A 1087 17.21 -13.34 15.20
CA TRP A 1087 16.90 -11.93 14.97
C TRP A 1087 18.04 -10.99 15.38
N LEU A 1088 18.61 -11.14 16.58
CA LEU A 1088 19.75 -10.32 17.01
C LEU A 1088 21.02 -10.60 16.19
N SER A 1089 21.19 -11.82 15.68
CA SER A 1089 22.33 -12.19 14.83
C SER A 1089 22.17 -11.80 13.36
N SER A 1090 20.95 -11.47 12.91
CA SER A 1090 20.63 -11.18 11.51
C SER A 1090 20.57 -9.68 11.17
N ILE A 1091 20.86 -8.79 12.12
CA ILE A 1091 20.83 -7.33 11.90
C ILE A 1091 22.11 -6.87 11.20
N ASP A 1092 21.96 -6.11 10.12
CA ASP A 1092 23.07 -5.48 9.41
C ASP A 1092 23.61 -4.26 10.17
N THR A 1093 24.55 -4.53 11.09
CA THR A 1093 25.21 -3.47 11.88
C THR A 1093 25.93 -2.43 11.03
N LYS A 1094 26.44 -2.79 9.85
CA LYS A 1094 27.16 -1.86 8.97
C LYS A 1094 26.18 -0.85 8.34
N TYR A 1095 25.03 -1.33 7.89
CA TYR A 1095 23.95 -0.47 7.40
C TYR A 1095 23.47 0.51 8.48
N HIS A 1096 23.29 0.04 9.72
CA HIS A 1096 22.86 0.90 10.82
C HIS A 1096 23.90 1.95 11.24
N ILE A 1097 25.20 1.63 11.19
CA ILE A 1097 26.26 2.62 11.43
C ILE A 1097 26.23 3.71 10.35
N TRP A 1098 26.07 3.33 9.08
CA TRP A 1098 25.91 4.30 7.99
C TRP A 1098 24.67 5.17 8.19
N LYS A 1099 23.52 4.58 8.56
CA LYS A 1099 22.26 5.30 8.81
C LYS A 1099 22.35 6.31 9.97
N MET A 1100 23.18 6.06 10.97
CA MET A 1100 23.38 6.97 12.11
C MET A 1100 24.31 8.13 11.79
N GLY A 1101 25.27 7.94 10.89
CA GLY A 1101 26.16 9.01 10.41
C GLY A 1101 25.48 9.86 9.36
#